data_AF-A0A0C5VHN9-F1
#
_entry.id   AF-A0A0C5VHN9-F1
#
_cell.length_a   1.000
_cell.length_b   1.000
_cell.length_c   1.000
_cell.angle_alpha   90.00
_cell.angle_beta   90.00
_cell.angle_gamma   90.00
#
_symmetry.space_group_name_H-M   'P 1'
#
loop_
_entity.id
_entity.type
_entity.pdbx_description
1 polymer ?
#
loop_
_entity_poly.entity_id
_entity_poly.type
_entity_poly.pdbx_seq_one_letter_code
_entity_poly.pdbx_strand_id
1 'polypeptide(L)'
;MADYGFTGRVAYSASAHELQDASQVGTARFSIKPGTHAQVIRLPGQNWGNQHFYVQAFGVPYGEYQDFALGSQSRGLDSDNLSGVAENAYRPKRFVPVKVPVYDEEASLLQEQSYLIQKRQREEAGVSLDGMIKPSPLYKWYFRPEYQFSVYDFEMGSINLVQTDQNDPDIEHYIDIQDIPDPKITGSDILEVIYSLQGGVENTRLPSYADQTLILSIGQQEYSINLTENGAIRIDDLEYLNQLGSDDYLTISLYTNEDAGNILWDYAFGRNGLHAYYKISGTLTEMLPLPDKINLSDTEQGEKVRTLGGMRLKYRYQPPLKPSSNGISDEYVNVEKLEWSFDHAGWYCYVDGVRYDDILYPCHYYEANQVFTQTTTNPLPQTSLPADWSVWWEPAAGDANQQEALWRSNLDIIGRFQATLTGMDDSVERFVVKTRTIGPSSREDMKGWDVAMLEELLWQLGLSPQKGRAASGNEGARIKSNRNDNATTVTTKPCSGTTQERDQFIKGWVGCTNGRVATEGLVRRFQGRSFDENNLAGNQNSTGVDGWAGNDTYEQLYRVWRHYSSATASTSKSVFRLNDIPGAWWSITERLLDEGGEIPYLRATGYRLDATYTDEIHRAITANFPADAQGLTRADILKAWMQQESGGAFWGTNQKGYQATPYRINEGGGSEEKGSMGFNQIVWQRTYGPEHDCDSIRGYVTRGGVEVSNVNQYYPRDNLFSFVAAIADDACTYTRGLYNAYVSDSNRFYQTAITAPQRPFKYCYETRNHAATSSCARNHTTWRAFIDDHDSGLNLLGKGIIAYNHGTGDLAGLNYFSTRYMLKSDPASTSTSTNFDYWMKIKEKTQTMTGMSGYLPYVTYIWVGERGLDINGDGDTEDTLADDPRTEAEGDAVNEAQEPAWCFKYGEEEWISPGFTVPDPLDPNNRVPARFNDYRDRAENNEDFRIDCN
;
A
#
# COMPACT_ATOMS: atom_id res chain seq x y z
N MET A 1 28.65 -44.11 34.12
CA MET A 1 28.88 -42.97 35.03
C MET A 1 27.53 -42.54 35.54
N ALA A 2 27.34 -42.55 36.86
CA ALA A 2 26.08 -42.24 37.52
C ALA A 2 25.70 -40.76 37.29
N ASP A 3 24.40 -40.49 37.19
CA ASP A 3 23.85 -39.14 37.13
C ASP A 3 24.29 -38.34 38.38
N TYR A 4 24.65 -37.06 38.23
CA TYR A 4 25.11 -36.21 39.33
C TYR A 4 24.57 -34.78 39.19
N GLY A 5 24.24 -34.14 40.32
CA GLY A 5 23.66 -32.80 40.36
C GLY A 5 22.30 -32.76 41.05
N PHE A 6 21.55 -31.70 40.81
CA PHE A 6 20.19 -31.48 41.30
C PHE A 6 19.16 -31.79 40.20
N THR A 7 17.89 -31.88 40.59
CA THR A 7 16.79 -31.99 39.64
C THR A 7 15.88 -30.77 39.79
N GLY A 8 15.60 -30.07 38.69
CA GLY A 8 14.57 -29.04 38.62
C GLY A 8 13.23 -29.65 38.21
N ARG A 9 12.13 -29.09 38.72
CA ARG A 9 10.76 -29.49 38.40
C ARG A 9 9.89 -28.26 38.19
N VAL A 10 8.98 -28.36 37.23
CA VAL A 10 7.84 -27.48 37.06
C VAL A 10 6.60 -28.29 37.38
N ALA A 11 5.93 -27.91 38.47
CA ALA A 11 4.72 -28.55 38.93
C ALA A 11 3.55 -27.57 38.87
N TYR A 12 2.34 -28.09 38.87
CA TYR A 12 1.13 -27.30 38.98
C TYR A 12 0.22 -27.91 40.05
N SER A 13 -0.63 -27.09 40.66
CA SER A 13 -1.63 -27.60 41.61
C SER A 13 -2.74 -28.35 40.88
N ALA A 14 -2.87 -29.65 41.18
CA ALA A 14 -3.90 -30.51 40.60
C ALA A 14 -5.13 -30.66 41.52
N SER A 15 -4.92 -30.60 42.85
CA SER A 15 -5.99 -30.66 43.85
C SER A 15 -5.52 -30.06 45.18
N ALA A 16 -6.38 -30.00 46.20
CA ALA A 16 -6.04 -29.48 47.53
C ALA A 16 -4.82 -30.19 48.09
N HIS A 17 -3.72 -29.44 48.20
CA HIS A 17 -2.44 -29.93 48.69
C HIS A 17 -1.76 -31.01 47.82
N GLU A 18 -2.08 -31.07 46.51
CA GLU A 18 -1.51 -32.01 45.55
C GLU A 18 -0.89 -31.30 44.34
N LEU A 19 0.38 -31.60 44.05
CA LEU A 19 1.09 -31.09 42.88
C LEU A 19 1.34 -32.21 41.84
N GLN A 20 1.03 -31.92 40.59
CA GLN A 20 1.35 -32.76 39.45
C GLN A 20 2.42 -32.13 38.56
N ASP A 21 3.11 -32.96 37.78
CA ASP A 21 4.10 -32.46 36.81
C ASP A 21 3.41 -31.82 35.62
N ALA A 22 3.93 -30.67 35.17
CA ALA A 22 3.49 -30.02 33.94
C ALA A 22 3.99 -30.73 32.65
N SER A 23 3.94 -32.07 32.61
CA SER A 23 4.71 -32.92 31.68
C SER A 23 4.09 -33.18 30.31
N GLN A 24 2.92 -32.63 29.99
CA GLN A 24 2.17 -33.14 28.83
C GLN A 24 2.78 -32.81 27.45
N VAL A 25 3.63 -31.79 27.25
CA VAL A 25 4.46 -31.65 26.02
C VAL A 25 5.73 -30.77 26.22
N GLY A 26 6.40 -30.85 27.38
CA GLY A 26 7.58 -30.04 27.69
C GLY A 26 8.45 -30.61 28.82
N THR A 27 9.60 -29.95 29.10
CA THR A 27 10.55 -30.39 30.15
C THR A 27 10.03 -30.07 31.55
N ALA A 28 9.06 -30.83 32.05
CA ALA A 28 8.54 -30.68 33.43
C ALA A 28 9.56 -31.06 34.51
N ARG A 29 10.61 -31.80 34.14
CA ARG A 29 11.73 -32.14 35.01
C ARG A 29 13.02 -32.00 34.20
N PHE A 30 14.05 -31.40 34.78
CA PHE A 30 15.34 -31.18 34.12
C PHE A 30 16.50 -31.41 35.08
N SER A 31 17.65 -31.86 34.56
CA SER A 31 18.86 -32.00 35.37
C SER A 31 19.57 -30.65 35.53
N ILE A 32 19.99 -30.34 36.75
CA ILE A 32 20.75 -29.14 37.10
C ILE A 32 22.15 -29.59 37.49
N LYS A 33 23.13 -29.32 36.62
CA LYS A 33 24.53 -29.68 36.88
C LYS A 33 25.18 -28.65 37.82
N PRO A 34 26.12 -29.06 38.70
CA PRO A 34 26.91 -28.14 39.50
C PRO A 34 27.66 -27.11 38.62
N GLY A 35 27.67 -25.85 39.04
CA GLY A 35 28.21 -24.72 38.25
C GLY A 35 27.12 -23.86 37.64
N THR A 36 27.44 -23.13 36.56
CA THR A 36 26.47 -22.28 35.86
C THR A 36 25.69 -23.11 34.84
N HIS A 37 24.37 -23.21 35.04
CA HIS A 37 23.47 -23.91 34.14
C HIS A 37 22.23 -23.04 33.88
N ALA A 38 22.03 -22.65 32.63
CA ALA A 38 20.84 -21.90 32.20
C ALA A 38 19.84 -22.86 31.55
N GLN A 39 18.63 -22.93 32.10
CA GLN A 39 17.54 -23.72 31.56
C GLN A 39 16.40 -22.80 31.19
N VAL A 40 15.97 -22.86 29.92
CA VAL A 40 14.72 -22.21 29.49
C VAL A 40 13.58 -23.16 29.82
N ILE A 41 12.66 -22.69 30.66
CA ILE A 41 11.44 -23.40 31.01
C ILE A 41 10.34 -22.87 30.09
N ARG A 42 9.75 -23.75 29.28
CA ARG A 42 8.60 -23.43 28.44
C ARG A 42 7.38 -24.19 28.97
N LEU A 43 6.33 -23.46 29.32
CA LEU A 43 5.06 -24.05 29.72
C LEU A 43 4.37 -24.63 28.44
N PRO A 44 3.87 -25.89 28.43
CA PRO A 44 3.17 -26.51 27.28
C PRO A 44 1.78 -25.94 26.87
N GLY A 45 1.58 -25.52 25.61
CA GLY A 45 0.25 -25.24 25.02
C GLY A 45 -0.23 -23.78 25.12
N GLN A 46 -1.22 -23.39 24.29
CA GLN A 46 -1.73 -22.01 24.19
C GLN A 46 -3.02 -21.71 25.00
N ASN A 47 -3.73 -22.72 25.53
CA ASN A 47 -4.95 -22.52 26.35
C ASN A 47 -4.87 -23.40 27.61
N TRP A 48 -4.53 -22.79 28.74
CA TRP A 48 -4.33 -23.49 30.02
C TRP A 48 -5.51 -23.41 30.98
N GLY A 49 -6.49 -22.55 30.70
CA GLY A 49 -7.37 -22.08 31.76
C GLY A 49 -6.55 -21.56 32.95
N ASN A 50 -7.16 -21.58 34.13
CA ASN A 50 -6.55 -21.07 35.34
C ASN A 50 -5.67 -22.09 36.06
N GLN A 51 -4.37 -21.79 36.20
CA GLN A 51 -3.42 -22.71 36.78
C GLN A 51 -2.36 -22.02 37.64
N HIS A 52 -2.09 -22.58 38.83
CA HIS A 52 -0.99 -22.13 39.68
C HIS A 52 0.20 -23.10 39.55
N PHE A 53 1.40 -22.53 39.33
CA PHE A 53 2.63 -23.25 39.05
C PHE A 53 3.69 -23.06 40.14
N TYR A 54 4.52 -24.07 40.27
CA TYR A 54 5.65 -24.14 41.19
C TYR A 54 6.91 -24.53 40.43
N VAL A 55 7.97 -23.73 40.53
CA VAL A 55 9.32 -24.11 40.10
C VAL A 55 10.12 -24.52 41.32
N GLN A 56 10.54 -25.78 41.33
CA GLN A 56 11.19 -26.43 42.47
C GLN A 56 12.56 -27.00 42.06
N ALA A 57 13.49 -27.03 43.01
CA ALA A 57 14.79 -27.71 42.85
C ALA A 57 14.99 -28.74 43.95
N PHE A 58 15.59 -29.88 43.60
CA PHE A 58 15.70 -31.05 44.47
C PHE A 58 17.14 -31.52 44.61
N GLY A 59 17.49 -31.93 45.83
CA GLY A 59 18.81 -32.38 46.24
C GLY A 59 19.27 -33.74 45.69
N VAL A 60 18.68 -34.22 44.59
CA VAL A 60 18.89 -35.57 44.03
C VAL A 60 19.11 -35.52 42.52
N PRO A 61 20.02 -36.35 41.96
CA PRO A 61 20.23 -36.46 40.52
C PRO A 61 19.00 -37.00 39.80
N TYR A 62 18.81 -36.62 38.53
CA TYR A 62 17.61 -36.88 37.74
C TYR A 62 17.28 -38.37 37.58
N GLY A 63 18.32 -39.22 37.45
CA GLY A 63 18.21 -40.66 37.28
C GLY A 63 18.02 -41.46 38.57
N GLU A 64 18.16 -40.85 39.75
CA GLU A 64 18.03 -41.53 41.04
C GLU A 64 16.63 -41.43 41.67
N TYR A 65 15.70 -40.64 41.10
CA TYR A 65 14.40 -40.38 41.71
C TYR A 65 13.27 -40.31 40.66
N GLN A 66 12.34 -41.27 40.67
CA GLN A 66 11.19 -41.30 39.74
C GLN A 66 9.87 -40.78 40.35
N ASP A 67 9.77 -40.71 41.68
CA ASP A 67 8.53 -40.35 42.37
C ASP A 67 8.56 -38.91 42.89
N PHE A 68 7.80 -38.04 42.21
CA PHE A 68 7.50 -36.67 42.66
C PHE A 68 5.99 -36.53 43.01
N ALA A 69 5.24 -37.63 43.01
CA ALA A 69 3.80 -37.63 43.16
C ALA A 69 3.43 -37.40 44.63
N LEU A 70 2.71 -36.31 44.88
CA LEU A 70 1.97 -36.11 46.12
C LEU A 70 0.76 -37.05 46.12
N GLY A 71 1.00 -38.36 46.29
CA GLY A 71 -0.04 -39.39 46.38
C GLY A 71 0.22 -40.31 47.56
N SER A 72 -0.49 -40.09 48.66
CA SER A 72 -0.54 -40.94 49.87
C SER A 72 0.75 -41.19 50.69
N GLN A 73 1.93 -40.76 50.23
CA GLN A 73 3.22 -41.01 50.90
C GLN A 73 3.78 -39.82 51.71
N SER A 74 3.12 -38.65 51.73
CA SER A 74 3.40 -37.58 52.70
C SER A 74 2.74 -37.86 54.05
N ARG A 75 3.04 -39.02 54.66
CA ARG A 75 2.77 -39.28 56.09
C ARG A 75 4.05 -39.81 56.70
N GLY A 76 4.99 -38.92 57.02
CA GLY A 76 6.27 -39.36 57.55
C GLY A 76 7.21 -38.28 58.07
N LEU A 77 6.71 -37.06 58.29
CA LEU A 77 7.36 -36.12 59.18
C LEU A 77 6.37 -35.85 60.30
N ASP A 78 6.65 -36.44 61.46
CA ASP A 78 5.94 -36.14 62.70
C ASP A 78 5.97 -34.63 62.93
N SER A 79 4.86 -34.06 63.43
CA SER A 79 4.73 -32.61 63.68
C SER A 79 5.85 -32.05 64.55
N ASP A 80 6.55 -32.93 65.28
CA ASP A 80 7.62 -32.61 66.22
C ASP A 80 8.99 -32.36 65.54
N ASN A 81 9.18 -32.74 64.27
CA ASN A 81 10.47 -32.60 63.57
C ASN A 81 10.58 -31.39 62.63
N LEU A 82 9.53 -30.58 62.49
CA LEU A 82 9.56 -29.29 61.81
C LEU A 82 8.90 -28.26 62.74
N SER A 83 9.64 -27.80 63.74
CA SER A 83 9.18 -26.68 64.56
C SER A 83 9.05 -25.44 63.68
N GLY A 84 7.80 -25.05 63.40
CA GLY A 84 7.45 -23.67 63.04
C GLY A 84 6.73 -23.39 61.72
N VAL A 85 6.33 -24.36 60.89
CA VAL A 85 5.53 -24.06 59.68
C VAL A 85 4.74 -25.29 59.20
N ALA A 86 3.45 -25.37 59.53
CA ALA A 86 2.50 -26.38 59.03
C ALA A 86 2.41 -26.37 57.48
N GLU A 87 2.77 -25.23 56.88
CA GLU A 87 2.79 -24.91 55.46
C GLU A 87 3.72 -25.83 54.65
N ASN A 88 4.76 -26.40 55.28
CA ASN A 88 5.75 -27.24 54.60
C ASN A 88 5.38 -28.74 54.50
N ALA A 89 4.27 -29.17 55.14
CA ALA A 89 3.85 -30.56 55.17
C ALA A 89 3.55 -31.16 53.77
N TYR A 90 3.30 -30.29 52.78
CA TYR A 90 2.92 -30.64 51.42
C TYR A 90 4.03 -30.37 50.38
N ARG A 91 5.23 -30.02 50.85
CA ARG A 91 6.40 -29.72 50.00
C ARG A 91 7.42 -30.87 50.04
N PRO A 92 8.29 -31.01 49.01
CA PRO A 92 9.26 -32.10 48.96
C PRO A 92 10.26 -32.13 50.12
N LYS A 93 10.53 -33.33 50.67
CA LYS A 93 11.45 -33.53 51.81
C LYS A 93 12.90 -33.10 51.56
N ARG A 94 13.37 -33.10 50.31
CA ARG A 94 14.76 -32.77 49.91
C ARG A 94 14.83 -31.54 48.99
N PHE A 95 14.10 -30.48 49.36
CA PHE A 95 14.11 -29.24 48.58
C PHE A 95 15.47 -28.54 48.67
N VAL A 96 15.85 -27.89 47.57
CA VAL A 96 17.01 -27.00 47.48
C VAL A 96 16.46 -25.58 47.40
N PRO A 97 16.83 -24.68 48.33
CA PRO A 97 16.39 -23.29 48.27
C PRO A 97 16.83 -22.63 46.96
N VAL A 98 15.88 -21.98 46.28
CA VAL A 98 16.11 -21.18 45.07
C VAL A 98 15.95 -19.70 45.42
N LYS A 99 16.77 -18.84 44.81
CA LYS A 99 16.55 -17.39 44.91
C LYS A 99 15.39 -17.00 44.02
N VAL A 100 14.37 -16.37 44.59
CA VAL A 100 13.19 -15.88 43.88
C VAL A 100 13.13 -14.36 43.95
N PRO A 101 12.72 -13.69 42.86
CA PRO A 101 12.44 -12.27 42.89
C PRO A 101 11.11 -12.03 43.62
N VAL A 102 11.08 -11.01 44.48
CA VAL A 102 9.86 -10.47 45.10
C VAL A 102 9.89 -8.98 44.87
N TYR A 103 8.81 -8.42 44.32
CA TYR A 103 8.73 -7.00 44.01
C TYR A 103 8.89 -6.18 45.30
N ASP A 104 9.76 -5.17 45.24
CA ASP A 104 10.00 -4.26 46.35
C ASP A 104 9.26 -2.97 46.09
N GLU A 105 7.97 -2.96 46.42
CA GLU A 105 7.07 -1.84 46.13
C GLU A 105 7.54 -0.56 46.83
N GLU A 106 7.78 -0.59 48.14
CA GLU A 106 8.22 0.59 48.89
C GLU A 106 9.51 1.16 48.30
N ALA A 107 10.52 0.32 48.01
CA ALA A 107 11.78 0.82 47.46
C ALA A 107 11.63 1.25 45.99
N SER A 108 10.81 0.57 45.19
CA SER A 108 10.55 0.96 43.80
C SER A 108 9.79 2.27 43.74
N LEU A 109 8.79 2.45 44.61
CA LEU A 109 8.00 3.67 44.75
C LEU A 109 8.82 4.80 45.35
N LEU A 110 9.68 4.56 46.35
CA LEU A 110 10.64 5.57 46.83
C LEU A 110 11.68 5.91 45.76
N GLN A 111 12.13 4.95 44.96
CA GLN A 111 13.07 5.20 43.87
C GLN A 111 12.40 5.97 42.74
N GLU A 112 11.14 5.67 42.45
CA GLU A 112 10.33 6.41 41.48
C GLU A 112 9.99 7.80 42.01
N GLN A 113 9.55 7.94 43.26
CA GLN A 113 9.30 9.23 43.91
C GLN A 113 10.58 10.05 44.04
N SER A 114 11.71 9.46 44.40
CA SER A 114 12.99 10.19 44.45
C SER A 114 13.50 10.54 43.04
N TYR A 115 13.27 9.68 42.05
CA TYR A 115 13.48 10.01 40.64
C TYR A 115 12.57 11.16 40.21
N LEU A 116 11.29 11.15 40.56
CA LEU A 116 10.30 12.18 40.25
C LEU A 116 10.57 13.49 41.00
N ILE A 117 11.00 13.43 42.27
CA ILE A 117 11.41 14.59 43.07
C ILE A 117 12.73 15.15 42.53
N GLN A 118 13.70 14.30 42.19
CA GLN A 118 14.96 14.76 41.60
C GLN A 118 14.75 15.30 40.19
N LYS A 119 13.85 14.68 39.43
CA LYS A 119 13.40 15.14 38.11
C LYS A 119 12.76 16.52 38.29
N ARG A 120 11.77 16.66 39.18
CA ARG A 120 11.11 17.92 39.51
C ARG A 120 12.07 18.98 40.04
N GLN A 121 12.99 18.64 40.93
CA GLN A 121 13.99 19.58 41.46
C GLN A 121 15.00 20.00 40.40
N ARG A 122 15.37 19.11 39.46
CA ARG A 122 16.23 19.45 38.33
C ARG A 122 15.47 20.27 37.28
N GLU A 123 14.20 19.98 37.06
CA GLU A 123 13.27 20.79 36.26
C GLU A 123 13.13 22.20 36.87
N GLU A 124 12.79 22.32 38.16
CA GLU A 124 12.70 23.58 38.92
C GLU A 124 14.03 24.35 38.97
N ALA A 125 15.18 23.67 38.95
CA ALA A 125 16.50 24.27 38.94
C ALA A 125 17.09 24.50 37.53
N GLY A 126 16.37 24.18 36.45
CA GLY A 126 16.83 24.33 35.06
C GLY A 126 18.06 23.46 34.71
N VAL A 127 18.22 22.30 35.36
CA VAL A 127 19.33 21.37 35.14
C VAL A 127 18.87 20.25 34.19
N SER A 128 19.63 20.02 33.10
CA SER A 128 19.34 18.98 32.11
C SER A 128 19.08 17.60 32.74
N LEU A 129 18.05 16.92 32.23
CA LEU A 129 17.67 15.56 32.60
C LEU A 129 18.43 14.51 31.79
N ASP A 130 19.33 14.90 30.88
CA ASP A 130 20.14 13.97 30.10
C ASP A 130 20.97 13.05 31.01
N GLY A 131 20.81 11.75 30.80
CA GLY A 131 21.44 10.71 31.64
C GLY A 131 20.67 10.37 32.91
N MET A 132 19.50 10.99 33.18
CA MET A 132 18.56 10.49 34.19
C MET A 132 17.82 9.27 33.64
N ILE A 133 18.29 8.09 34.02
CA ILE A 133 17.66 6.83 33.67
C ILE A 133 16.49 6.58 34.63
N LYS A 134 15.27 6.39 34.08
CA LYS A 134 14.12 5.96 34.91
C LYS A 134 14.51 4.64 35.57
N PRO A 135 14.42 4.55 36.90
CA PRO A 135 14.80 3.34 37.60
C PRO A 135 13.95 2.15 37.17
N SER A 136 14.58 1.00 36.93
CA SER A 136 13.86 -0.25 36.78
C SER A 136 13.21 -0.67 38.10
N PRO A 137 12.07 -1.39 38.05
CA PRO A 137 11.46 -2.02 39.22
C PRO A 137 12.50 -2.78 40.05
N LEU A 138 12.51 -2.54 41.37
CA LEU A 138 13.41 -3.23 42.28
C LEU A 138 12.78 -4.52 42.77
N TYR A 139 13.60 -5.56 42.85
CA TYR A 139 13.20 -6.85 43.39
C TYR A 139 14.16 -7.25 44.50
N LYS A 140 13.59 -7.62 45.64
CA LYS A 140 14.33 -8.29 46.72
C LYS A 140 14.40 -9.77 46.40
N TRP A 141 15.61 -10.34 46.46
CA TRP A 141 15.84 -11.75 46.18
C TRP A 141 15.86 -12.57 47.46
N TYR A 142 14.83 -13.40 47.64
CA TYR A 142 14.70 -14.25 48.81
C TYR A 142 15.02 -15.70 48.46
N PHE A 143 15.67 -16.42 49.37
CA PHE A 143 15.75 -17.87 49.26
C PHE A 143 14.41 -18.46 49.67
N ARG A 144 13.70 -19.08 48.72
CA ARG A 144 12.48 -19.83 48.98
C ARG A 144 12.66 -21.29 48.54
N PRO A 145 11.94 -22.25 49.15
CA PRO A 145 11.92 -23.63 48.68
C PRO A 145 11.48 -23.79 47.21
N GLU A 146 10.73 -22.81 46.68
CA GLU A 146 10.16 -22.81 45.34
C GLU A 146 9.83 -21.38 44.87
N TYR A 147 9.69 -21.20 43.56
CA TYR A 147 9.08 -20.01 42.95
C TYR A 147 7.63 -20.31 42.57
N GLN A 148 6.71 -19.46 43.00
CA GLN A 148 5.26 -19.61 42.82
C GLN A 148 4.76 -18.53 41.87
N PHE A 149 3.91 -18.89 40.91
CA PHE A 149 3.19 -17.92 40.08
C PHE A 149 1.87 -18.50 39.57
N SER A 150 0.92 -17.63 39.27
CA SER A 150 -0.41 -17.99 38.77
C SER A 150 -0.57 -17.54 37.32
N VAL A 151 -1.30 -18.33 36.54
CA VAL A 151 -1.88 -17.91 35.26
C VAL A 151 -3.39 -17.79 35.48
N TYR A 152 -3.92 -16.61 35.17
CA TYR A 152 -5.33 -16.31 35.26
C TYR A 152 -5.93 -16.20 33.85
N ASP A 153 -7.15 -16.70 33.69
CA ASP A 153 -8.02 -16.63 32.53
C ASP A 153 -9.05 -15.57 32.87
N PHE A 154 -8.70 -14.34 32.50
CA PHE A 154 -9.50 -13.16 32.72
C PHE A 154 -10.25 -12.84 31.44
N GLU A 155 -11.56 -12.75 31.54
CA GLU A 155 -12.44 -12.27 30.50
C GLU A 155 -13.15 -11.01 31.00
N MET A 156 -12.93 -9.89 30.33
CA MET A 156 -13.69 -8.66 30.58
C MET A 156 -15.07 -8.82 29.94
N GLY A 157 -16.12 -8.73 30.75
CA GLY A 157 -17.50 -8.86 30.28
C GLY A 157 -18.02 -7.53 29.73
N SER A 158 -18.28 -6.58 30.63
CA SER A 158 -18.73 -5.23 30.30
C SER A 158 -18.14 -4.23 31.30
N ILE A 159 -17.94 -2.99 30.87
CA ILE A 159 -17.63 -1.90 31.79
C ILE A 159 -18.82 -0.93 31.68
N ASN A 160 -19.75 -1.01 32.63
CA ASN A 160 -21.02 -0.31 32.56
C ASN A 160 -20.98 1.00 33.34
N LEU A 161 -21.43 2.08 32.72
CA LEU A 161 -21.92 3.24 33.46
C LEU A 161 -23.35 2.93 33.94
N VAL A 162 -23.58 3.09 35.24
CA VAL A 162 -24.90 2.89 35.85
C VAL A 162 -25.61 4.21 36.00
N GLN A 163 -26.78 4.31 35.38
CA GLN A 163 -27.65 5.47 35.48
C GLN A 163 -28.95 5.12 36.18
N THR A 164 -29.47 6.02 37.00
CA THR A 164 -30.81 5.86 37.57
C THR A 164 -31.84 6.60 36.71
N ASP A 165 -33.01 5.99 36.49
CA ASP A 165 -34.11 6.60 35.73
C ASP A 165 -34.61 7.87 36.42
N GLN A 166 -34.81 8.93 35.62
CA GLN A 166 -35.21 10.25 36.13
C GLN A 166 -36.61 10.25 36.76
N ASN A 167 -37.49 9.31 36.39
CA ASN A 167 -38.87 9.25 36.86
C ASN A 167 -39.09 8.18 37.95
N ASP A 168 -38.16 7.23 38.08
CA ASP A 168 -38.22 6.17 39.08
C ASP A 168 -36.79 5.79 39.55
N PRO A 169 -36.36 6.28 40.72
CA PRO A 169 -35.01 6.05 41.24
C PRO A 169 -34.67 4.57 41.52
N ASP A 170 -35.64 3.67 41.45
CA ASP A 170 -35.42 2.23 41.64
C ASP A 170 -35.08 1.50 40.33
N ILE A 171 -35.06 2.20 39.18
CA ILE A 171 -34.75 1.62 37.86
C ILE A 171 -33.37 2.09 37.42
N GLU A 172 -32.46 1.15 37.16
CA GLU A 172 -31.11 1.41 36.64
C GLU A 172 -30.96 1.03 35.16
N HIS A 173 -30.26 1.88 34.39
CA HIS A 173 -29.84 1.63 33.01
C HIS A 173 -28.32 1.44 32.97
N TYR A 174 -27.87 0.44 32.21
CA TYR A 174 -26.46 0.07 32.08
C TYR A 174 -25.97 0.36 30.66
N ILE A 175 -24.88 1.11 30.55
CA ILE A 175 -24.25 1.45 29.27
C ILE A 175 -22.85 0.87 29.24
N ASP A 176 -22.62 -0.17 28.43
CA ASP A 176 -21.29 -0.75 28.26
C ASP A 176 -20.41 0.18 27.42
N ILE A 177 -19.38 0.73 28.06
CA ILE A 177 -18.51 1.72 27.45
C ILE A 177 -17.44 1.09 26.55
N GLN A 178 -17.28 -0.25 26.57
CA GLN A 178 -16.36 -0.93 25.66
C GLN A 178 -16.83 -0.88 24.19
N ASP A 179 -18.13 -0.76 23.96
CA ASP A 179 -18.73 -0.65 22.62
C ASP A 179 -18.82 0.80 22.11
N ILE A 180 -18.41 1.77 22.94
CA ILE A 180 -18.47 3.20 22.63
C ILE A 180 -17.10 3.66 22.09
N PRO A 181 -17.03 4.24 20.89
CA PRO A 181 -15.82 4.94 20.44
C PRO A 181 -15.58 6.15 21.34
N ASP A 182 -14.43 6.20 22.03
CA ASP A 182 -14.05 7.27 22.98
C ASP A 182 -14.94 7.32 24.26
N PRO A 183 -14.89 6.28 25.12
CA PRO A 183 -15.69 6.22 26.33
C PRO A 183 -15.22 7.23 27.38
N LYS A 184 -16.16 7.92 28.02
CA LYS A 184 -15.91 9.03 28.95
C LYS A 184 -16.48 8.71 30.33
N ILE A 185 -15.72 8.98 31.38
CA ILE A 185 -16.10 8.78 32.79
C ILE A 185 -15.77 10.06 33.58
N THR A 186 -16.66 10.47 34.49
CA THR A 186 -16.48 11.59 35.41
C THR A 186 -16.55 11.15 36.87
N GLY A 187 -16.12 12.01 37.79
CA GLY A 187 -16.12 11.66 39.22
C GLY A 187 -17.50 11.51 39.87
N SER A 188 -18.58 11.92 39.19
CA SER A 188 -19.97 11.72 39.64
C SER A 188 -20.61 10.42 39.14
N ASP A 189 -19.88 9.65 38.35
CA ASP A 189 -20.43 8.47 37.68
C ASP A 189 -20.36 7.25 38.58
N ILE A 190 -21.29 6.33 38.36
CA ILE A 190 -21.24 5.00 38.96
C ILE A 190 -20.72 4.03 37.92
N LEU A 191 -19.62 3.37 38.22
CA LEU A 191 -19.00 2.38 37.34
C LEU A 191 -19.26 0.98 37.86
N GLU A 192 -19.77 0.10 37.01
CA GLU A 192 -19.87 -1.32 37.27
C GLU A 192 -18.98 -2.09 36.30
N VAL A 193 -17.92 -2.68 36.81
CA VAL A 193 -17.02 -3.55 36.04
C VAL A 193 -17.51 -4.98 36.18
N ILE A 194 -18.05 -5.54 35.10
CA ILE A 194 -18.44 -6.95 35.02
C ILE A 194 -17.29 -7.74 34.40
N TYR A 195 -16.81 -8.72 35.15
CA TYR A 195 -15.68 -9.54 34.75
C TYR A 195 -15.94 -11.00 35.08
N SER A 196 -15.35 -11.89 34.27
CA SER A 196 -15.19 -13.29 34.59
C SER A 196 -13.71 -13.50 34.85
N LEU A 197 -13.38 -13.74 36.11
CA LEU A 197 -12.04 -14.12 36.51
C LEU A 197 -12.15 -15.49 37.11
N GLN A 198 -12.08 -16.48 36.23
CA GLN A 198 -12.03 -17.84 36.68
C GLN A 198 -10.69 -18.05 37.39
N GLY A 199 -10.64 -18.97 38.34
CA GLY A 199 -9.43 -19.30 39.06
C GLY A 199 -9.34 -20.80 39.21
N GLY A 200 -8.11 -21.32 39.21
CA GLY A 200 -7.87 -22.69 39.65
C GLY A 200 -8.26 -22.73 41.12
N VAL A 201 -9.42 -23.31 41.37
CA VAL A 201 -10.08 -23.66 42.64
C VAL A 201 -9.39 -23.03 43.86
N GLU A 202 -10.02 -22.04 44.50
CA GLU A 202 -9.52 -21.32 45.69
C GLU A 202 -8.97 -22.21 46.84
N ASN A 203 -9.19 -23.52 46.78
CA ASN A 203 -8.73 -24.51 47.75
C ASN A 203 -7.60 -25.44 47.27
N THR A 204 -6.94 -25.20 46.13
CA THR A 204 -5.91 -26.13 45.61
C THR A 204 -4.48 -25.63 45.75
N ARG A 205 -4.25 -24.33 45.96
CA ARG A 205 -2.89 -23.79 46.10
C ARG A 205 -2.26 -24.22 47.43
N LEU A 206 -0.97 -24.54 47.41
CA LEU A 206 -0.18 -24.63 48.64
C LEU A 206 -0.15 -23.27 49.34
N PRO A 207 -0.06 -23.22 50.69
CA PRO A 207 0.05 -21.96 51.42
C PRO A 207 1.17 -21.09 50.85
N SER A 208 0.82 -19.88 50.40
CA SER A 208 1.79 -18.90 49.91
C SER A 208 2.65 -18.37 51.05
N TYR A 209 3.81 -17.80 50.72
CA TYR A 209 4.69 -17.14 51.69
C TYR A 209 4.27 -15.69 52.01
N ALA A 210 3.24 -15.19 51.31
CA ALA A 210 2.56 -13.92 51.52
C ALA A 210 1.11 -14.03 51.03
N ASP A 211 0.19 -13.29 51.62
CA ASP A 211 -1.20 -13.26 51.19
C ASP A 211 -1.30 -12.63 49.79
N GLN A 212 -1.73 -13.43 48.82
CA GLN A 212 -1.91 -13.03 47.42
C GLN A 212 -3.37 -12.67 47.18
N THR A 213 -3.60 -11.43 46.78
CA THR A 213 -4.91 -10.87 46.47
C THR A 213 -4.85 -10.22 45.08
N LEU A 214 -5.90 -10.42 44.28
CA LEU A 214 -6.04 -9.74 42.99
C LEU A 214 -6.58 -8.32 43.23
N ILE A 215 -5.94 -7.37 42.56
CA ILE A 215 -6.21 -5.94 42.69
C ILE A 215 -6.59 -5.41 41.32
N LEU A 216 -7.77 -4.82 41.22
CA LEU A 216 -8.21 -4.00 40.11
C LEU A 216 -7.95 -2.53 40.47
N SER A 217 -7.05 -1.88 39.76
CA SER A 217 -6.77 -0.46 39.92
C SER A 217 -7.52 0.34 38.85
N ILE A 218 -8.19 1.42 39.25
CA ILE A 218 -8.87 2.36 38.35
C ILE A 218 -8.36 3.75 38.66
N GLY A 219 -7.64 4.37 37.72
CA GLY A 219 -7.16 5.74 37.89
C GLY A 219 -6.36 5.94 39.19
N GLN A 220 -5.54 4.95 39.56
CA GLN A 220 -4.72 4.87 40.78
C GLN A 220 -5.43 4.42 42.07
N GLN A 221 -6.75 4.21 42.07
CA GLN A 221 -7.48 3.66 43.22
C GLN A 221 -7.61 2.14 43.10
N GLU A 222 -7.22 1.40 44.15
CA GLU A 222 -7.20 -0.06 44.16
C GLU A 222 -8.44 -0.69 44.80
N TYR A 223 -8.98 -1.72 44.15
CA TYR A 223 -10.08 -2.54 44.61
C TYR A 223 -9.66 -4.01 44.66
N SER A 224 -9.89 -4.68 45.79
CA SER A 224 -9.67 -6.13 45.89
C SER A 224 -10.76 -6.89 45.16
N ILE A 225 -10.39 -7.87 44.33
CA ILE A 225 -11.32 -8.63 43.50
C ILE A 225 -11.18 -10.14 43.76
N ASN A 226 -12.30 -10.86 43.72
CA ASN A 226 -12.34 -12.31 43.96
C ASN A 226 -12.43 -13.12 42.66
N LEU A 227 -12.11 -14.41 42.74
CA LEU A 227 -12.23 -15.36 41.63
C LEU A 227 -13.70 -15.77 41.47
N THR A 228 -14.31 -15.45 40.33
CA THR A 228 -15.74 -15.68 40.07
C THR A 228 -16.02 -15.75 38.57
N GLU A 229 -16.99 -16.58 38.20
CA GLU A 229 -17.47 -16.72 36.82
C GLU A 229 -18.34 -15.54 36.38
N ASN A 230 -18.88 -14.77 37.33
CA ASN A 230 -19.70 -13.57 37.09
C ASN A 230 -19.45 -12.53 38.20
N GLY A 231 -18.27 -11.93 38.19
CA GLY A 231 -17.91 -10.85 39.12
C GLY A 231 -18.47 -9.52 38.68
N ALA A 232 -18.90 -8.72 39.65
CA ALA A 232 -19.25 -7.32 39.44
C ALA A 232 -18.64 -6.50 40.57
N ILE A 233 -17.92 -5.46 40.21
CA ILE A 233 -17.46 -4.43 41.14
C ILE A 233 -18.16 -3.16 40.77
N ARG A 234 -18.94 -2.66 41.72
CA ARG A 234 -19.63 -1.39 41.61
C ARG A 234 -18.89 -0.34 42.42
N ILE A 235 -18.64 0.80 41.79
CA ILE A 235 -17.91 1.92 42.34
C ILE A 235 -18.81 3.14 42.23
N ASP A 236 -19.29 3.59 43.38
CA ASP A 236 -20.23 4.71 43.47
C ASP A 236 -19.53 6.06 43.76
N ASP A 237 -18.22 6.04 44.04
CA ASP A 237 -17.40 7.23 44.34
C ASP A 237 -16.15 7.25 43.46
N LEU A 238 -16.21 8.08 42.41
CA LEU A 238 -15.12 8.33 41.48
C LEU A 238 -14.56 9.76 41.64
N GLU A 239 -14.86 10.47 42.73
CA GLU A 239 -14.47 11.88 42.88
C GLU A 239 -12.96 12.09 42.79
N TYR A 240 -12.17 11.06 43.12
CA TYR A 240 -10.71 11.05 42.99
C TYR A 240 -10.22 11.20 41.53
N LEU A 241 -11.02 10.82 40.53
CA LEU A 241 -10.68 11.01 39.12
C LEU A 241 -10.58 12.48 38.72
N ASN A 242 -11.28 13.37 39.44
CA ASN A 242 -11.18 14.81 39.22
C ASN A 242 -9.85 15.40 39.70
N GLN A 243 -9.03 14.60 40.41
CA GLN A 243 -7.71 14.99 40.89
C GLN A 243 -6.59 14.58 39.91
N LEU A 244 -6.93 13.84 38.85
CA LEU A 244 -6.02 13.45 37.77
C LEU A 244 -5.81 14.64 36.81
N GLY A 245 -4.56 14.87 36.40
CA GLY A 245 -4.21 15.95 35.46
C GLY A 245 -4.52 15.58 34.00
N SER A 246 -4.40 16.55 33.08
CA SER A 246 -4.53 16.34 31.62
C SER A 246 -3.50 15.37 31.02
N ASP A 247 -2.53 14.96 31.85
CA ASP A 247 -1.40 14.12 31.53
C ASP A 247 -1.57 12.67 31.98
N ASP A 248 -2.59 12.39 32.79
CA ASP A 248 -2.83 11.10 33.39
C ASP A 248 -3.76 10.30 32.47
N TYR A 249 -3.25 9.19 31.95
CA TYR A 249 -4.09 8.20 31.30
C TYR A 249 -5.02 7.64 32.37
N LEU A 250 -6.32 7.79 32.18
CA LEU A 250 -7.26 6.97 32.93
C LEU A 250 -7.05 5.53 32.45
N THR A 251 -6.60 4.66 33.35
CA THR A 251 -6.42 3.23 33.08
C THR A 251 -7.18 2.40 34.10
N ILE A 252 -7.66 1.25 33.66
CA ILE A 252 -8.11 0.15 34.53
C ILE A 252 -7.10 -0.97 34.35
N SER A 253 -6.39 -1.32 35.43
CA SER A 253 -5.35 -2.33 35.41
C SER A 253 -5.64 -3.43 36.43
N LEU A 254 -5.29 -4.68 36.11
CA LEU A 254 -5.41 -5.83 36.99
C LEU A 254 -4.02 -6.37 37.33
N TYR A 255 -3.71 -6.56 38.61
CA TYR A 255 -2.46 -7.17 39.09
C TYR A 255 -2.66 -7.92 40.41
N THR A 256 -1.60 -8.51 40.95
CA THR A 256 -1.60 -9.09 42.29
C THR A 256 -0.79 -8.24 43.26
N ASN A 257 -1.23 -8.14 44.51
CA ASN A 257 -0.61 -7.25 45.51
C ASN A 257 0.86 -7.60 45.84
N GLU A 258 1.28 -8.85 45.66
CA GLU A 258 2.68 -9.25 45.88
C GLU A 258 3.63 -8.95 44.69
N ASP A 259 3.07 -8.55 43.55
CA ASP A 259 3.82 -8.22 42.33
C ASP A 259 3.07 -7.19 41.46
N ALA A 260 2.82 -6.00 42.01
CA ALA A 260 2.14 -4.90 41.30
C ALA A 260 2.88 -4.45 40.02
N GLY A 261 4.17 -4.79 39.86
CA GLY A 261 4.92 -4.58 38.62
C GLY A 261 4.52 -5.53 37.48
N ASN A 262 3.77 -6.59 37.76
CA ASN A 262 3.32 -7.58 36.80
C ASN A 262 1.82 -7.38 36.47
N ILE A 263 1.54 -6.42 35.58
CA ILE A 263 0.19 -6.11 35.10
C ILE A 263 -0.36 -7.27 34.27
N LEU A 264 -1.49 -7.83 34.70
CA LEU A 264 -2.16 -8.99 34.10
C LEU A 264 -3.13 -8.59 32.98
N TRP A 265 -3.78 -7.43 33.11
CA TRP A 265 -4.67 -6.85 32.11
C TRP A 265 -4.71 -5.34 32.29
N ASP A 266 -4.89 -4.58 31.21
CA ASP A 266 -4.95 -3.12 31.24
C ASP A 266 -5.88 -2.56 30.14
N TYR A 267 -6.61 -1.50 30.46
CA TYR A 267 -7.52 -0.78 29.55
C TYR A 267 -7.44 0.72 29.76
N ALA A 268 -7.32 1.50 28.68
CA ALA A 268 -7.16 2.96 28.73
C ALA A 268 -8.32 3.69 28.04
N PHE A 269 -8.79 4.80 28.63
CA PHE A 269 -9.88 5.63 28.11
C PHE A 269 -9.41 6.73 27.14
N GLY A 270 -10.36 7.37 26.45
CA GLY A 270 -10.06 8.48 25.54
C GLY A 270 -9.93 9.84 26.23
N ARG A 271 -9.40 10.82 25.48
CA ARG A 271 -8.70 12.00 26.02
C ARG A 271 -9.47 13.30 25.77
N ASN A 272 -9.48 14.19 26.77
CA ASN A 272 -9.80 15.61 26.56
C ASN A 272 -8.52 16.35 26.12
N GLY A 273 -8.63 17.48 25.42
CA GLY A 273 -7.46 18.30 25.05
C GLY A 273 -7.15 18.32 23.56
N LEU A 274 -5.86 18.39 23.21
CA LEU A 274 -5.42 18.45 21.80
C LEU A 274 -5.50 17.07 21.13
N HIS A 275 -6.03 17.08 19.90
CA HIS A 275 -5.94 15.96 18.98
C HIS A 275 -5.39 16.43 17.65
N ALA A 276 -4.44 15.68 17.10
CA ALA A 276 -3.91 15.92 15.76
C ALA A 276 -4.43 14.85 14.80
N TYR A 277 -4.81 15.26 13.58
CA TYR A 277 -5.24 14.35 12.52
C TYR A 277 -4.53 14.70 11.22
N TYR A 278 -4.35 13.68 10.38
CA TYR A 278 -4.05 13.88 8.97
C TYR A 278 -5.15 13.26 8.12
N LYS A 279 -5.28 13.70 6.86
CA LYS A 279 -6.26 13.14 5.93
C LYS A 279 -5.61 12.75 4.61
N ILE A 280 -5.78 11.50 4.23
CA ILE A 280 -5.31 10.93 2.96
C ILE A 280 -6.47 10.18 2.32
N SER A 281 -6.75 10.44 1.03
CA SER A 281 -7.77 9.70 0.25
C SER A 281 -9.18 9.75 0.83
N GLY A 282 -9.55 10.87 1.46
CA GLY A 282 -10.86 11.02 2.12
C GLY A 282 -10.93 10.43 3.54
N THR A 283 -9.95 9.63 3.96
CA THR A 283 -9.87 9.06 5.30
C THR A 283 -9.21 10.05 6.25
N LEU A 284 -9.93 10.47 7.29
CA LEU A 284 -9.37 11.23 8.40
C LEU A 284 -8.80 10.25 9.43
N THR A 285 -7.50 10.34 9.71
CA THR A 285 -6.78 9.46 10.63
C THR A 285 -6.30 10.27 11.81
N GLU A 286 -6.66 9.84 13.01
CA GLU A 286 -6.16 10.42 14.26
C GLU A 286 -4.73 9.99 14.53
N MET A 287 -3.90 10.96 14.90
CA MET A 287 -2.53 10.77 15.34
C MET A 287 -2.55 10.67 16.86
N LEU A 288 -2.59 9.44 17.39
CA LEU A 288 -2.45 9.26 18.83
C LEU A 288 -1.12 9.85 19.32
N PRO A 289 -1.09 10.63 20.40
CA PRO A 289 0.14 11.18 20.92
C PRO A 289 1.14 10.06 21.20
N LEU A 290 2.37 10.24 20.71
CA LEU A 290 3.45 9.31 21.05
C LEU A 290 3.64 9.37 22.58
N PRO A 291 3.95 8.23 23.24
CA PRO A 291 4.17 8.19 24.69
C PRO A 291 5.31 9.10 25.18
N ASP A 292 6.11 9.65 24.27
CA ASP A 292 7.22 10.56 24.55
C ASP A 292 6.80 12.04 24.47
N LYS A 293 6.61 12.69 25.62
CA LYS A 293 6.52 14.15 25.72
C LYS A 293 7.85 14.81 25.33
N ILE A 294 7.82 15.99 24.73
CA ILE A 294 9.01 16.80 24.45
C ILE A 294 9.06 17.97 25.42
N ASN A 295 10.25 18.21 26.00
CA ASN A 295 10.51 19.44 26.75
C ASN A 295 10.51 20.64 25.78
N LEU A 296 9.55 21.53 25.97
CA LEU A 296 9.39 22.77 25.22
C LEU A 296 10.16 23.94 25.86
N SER A 297 10.34 23.88 27.18
CA SER A 297 11.15 24.81 27.98
C SER A 297 11.54 24.15 29.32
N ASP A 298 12.25 24.87 30.20
CA ASP A 298 12.64 24.40 31.55
C ASP A 298 11.44 24.06 32.46
N THR A 299 10.21 24.46 32.09
CA THR A 299 8.99 24.29 32.91
C THR A 299 7.78 23.74 32.14
N GLU A 300 7.91 23.45 30.84
CA GLU A 300 6.78 23.01 30.00
C GLU A 300 7.14 21.77 29.20
N GLN A 301 6.31 20.74 29.32
CA GLN A 301 6.30 19.56 28.46
C GLN A 301 5.14 19.70 27.48
N GLY A 302 5.35 19.29 26.23
CA GLY A 302 4.32 19.29 25.20
C GLY A 302 4.23 17.98 24.44
N GLU A 303 3.06 17.74 23.86
CA GLU A 303 2.85 16.59 23.00
C GLU A 303 3.71 16.68 21.73
N LYS A 304 4.10 15.51 21.20
CA LYS A 304 4.90 15.40 19.99
C LYS A 304 4.05 14.95 18.80
N VAL A 305 3.86 15.86 17.85
CA VAL A 305 3.20 15.58 16.58
C VAL A 305 4.27 15.38 15.51
N ARG A 306 4.57 14.13 15.15
CA ARG A 306 5.51 13.82 14.05
C ARG A 306 4.82 13.94 12.70
N THR A 307 5.38 14.73 11.79
CA THR A 307 4.87 14.93 10.42
C THR A 307 5.98 14.94 9.38
N LEU A 308 5.61 14.98 8.10
CA LEU A 308 6.52 15.16 6.96
C LEU A 308 6.82 16.64 6.67
N GLY A 309 6.22 17.55 7.44
CA GLY A 309 6.42 19.00 7.39
C GLY A 309 5.20 19.71 6.87
N GLY A 310 5.10 19.82 5.55
CA GLY A 310 4.07 20.64 4.90
C GLY A 310 2.83 19.88 4.43
N MET A 311 2.56 18.70 4.97
CA MET A 311 1.21 18.15 4.86
C MET A 311 0.36 18.84 5.91
N ARG A 312 -0.80 19.37 5.50
CA ARG A 312 -1.70 20.05 6.41
C ARG A 312 -2.27 19.07 7.43
N LEU A 313 -2.12 19.41 8.70
CA LEU A 313 -2.69 18.65 9.82
C LEU A 313 -3.91 19.39 10.35
N LYS A 314 -4.89 18.63 10.83
CA LYS A 314 -6.01 19.15 11.59
C LYS A 314 -5.65 19.07 13.06
N TYR A 315 -5.61 20.21 13.73
CA TYR A 315 -5.53 20.28 15.18
C TYR A 315 -6.95 20.53 15.68
N ARG A 316 -7.43 19.70 16.60
CA ARG A 316 -8.77 19.81 17.17
C ARG A 316 -8.64 19.86 18.67
N TYR A 317 -9.33 20.82 19.27
CA TYR A 317 -9.57 20.83 20.70
C TYR A 317 -10.86 20.06 20.99
N GLN A 318 -10.77 19.08 21.89
CA GLN A 318 -11.91 18.37 22.46
C GLN A 318 -12.19 18.97 23.86
N PRO A 319 -13.27 19.75 24.04
CA PRO A 319 -13.60 20.32 25.33
C PRO A 319 -13.97 19.24 26.35
N PRO A 320 -13.83 19.49 27.66
CA PRO A 320 -14.40 18.62 28.68
C PRO A 320 -15.94 18.61 28.61
N LEU A 321 -16.56 17.57 29.14
CA LEU A 321 -18.02 17.51 29.31
C LEU A 321 -18.47 18.37 30.49
N LYS A 322 -19.67 18.97 30.41
CA LYS A 322 -20.28 19.66 31.55
C LYS A 322 -20.53 18.67 32.69
N PRO A 323 -20.41 19.08 33.96
CA PRO A 323 -20.91 18.27 35.07
C PRO A 323 -22.42 18.04 34.91
N SER A 324 -22.90 16.80 35.03
CA SER A 324 -24.33 16.50 35.09
C SER A 324 -24.73 16.05 36.48
N SER A 325 -25.97 16.31 36.88
CA SER A 325 -26.54 15.80 38.13
C SER A 325 -26.83 14.30 38.11
N ASN A 326 -26.64 13.62 36.97
CA ASN A 326 -27.11 12.26 36.72
C ASN A 326 -25.97 11.34 36.20
N GLY A 327 -24.71 11.77 36.31
CA GLY A 327 -23.54 10.99 35.89
C GLY A 327 -23.40 10.76 34.37
N ILE A 328 -24.20 11.39 33.50
CA ILE A 328 -23.93 11.44 32.06
C ILE A 328 -24.25 12.83 31.53
N SER A 329 -23.23 13.48 30.98
CA SER A 329 -23.38 14.70 30.21
C SER A 329 -22.92 14.42 28.78
N ASP A 330 -23.84 14.52 27.82
CA ASP A 330 -23.48 14.55 26.40
C ASP A 330 -23.19 15.99 25.93
N GLU A 331 -23.25 16.95 26.86
CA GLU A 331 -23.07 18.37 26.56
C GLU A 331 -21.66 18.82 26.95
N TYR A 332 -20.87 19.19 25.94
CA TYR A 332 -19.56 19.79 26.14
C TYR A 332 -19.66 21.11 26.91
N VAL A 333 -18.67 21.40 27.75
CA VAL A 333 -18.48 22.74 28.30
C VAL A 333 -18.40 23.71 27.14
N ASN A 334 -19.17 24.80 27.25
CA ASN A 334 -19.20 25.80 26.20
C ASN A 334 -17.80 26.42 26.09
N VAL A 335 -17.22 26.33 24.90
CA VAL A 335 -15.99 27.06 24.57
C VAL A 335 -16.42 28.44 24.08
N GLU A 336 -15.99 29.48 24.78
CA GLU A 336 -16.28 30.87 24.41
C GLU A 336 -15.37 31.31 23.26
N LYS A 337 -14.10 30.88 23.35
CA LYS A 337 -13.02 31.30 22.48
C LYS A 337 -11.94 30.24 22.44
N LEU A 338 -11.37 30.00 21.26
CA LEU A 338 -10.19 29.16 21.09
C LEU A 338 -9.11 29.92 20.32
N GLU A 339 -7.91 29.95 20.87
CA GLU A 339 -6.76 30.68 20.31
C GLU A 339 -5.65 29.72 19.95
N TRP A 340 -5.18 29.80 18.71
CA TRP A 340 -4.08 29.00 18.17
C TRP A 340 -2.92 29.92 17.84
N SER A 341 -1.68 29.49 18.13
CA SER A 341 -0.47 30.20 17.70
C SER A 341 0.67 29.22 17.50
N PHE A 342 1.52 29.48 16.52
CA PHE A 342 2.74 28.71 16.25
C PHE A 342 3.93 29.65 16.20
N ASP A 343 5.10 29.22 16.68
CA ASP A 343 6.34 30.01 16.63
C ASP A 343 6.95 30.11 15.22
N HIS A 344 6.27 29.56 14.22
CA HIS A 344 6.60 29.60 12.81
C HIS A 344 5.44 30.14 12.00
N ALA A 345 5.73 30.91 10.95
CA ALA A 345 4.71 31.38 10.02
C ALA A 345 4.03 30.21 9.31
N GLY A 346 2.73 30.33 9.05
CA GLY A 346 1.94 29.22 8.52
C GLY A 346 0.61 29.64 7.93
N TRP A 347 0.00 28.68 7.26
CA TRP A 347 -1.31 28.82 6.62
C TRP A 347 -2.36 28.15 7.47
N TYR A 348 -3.36 28.93 7.88
CA TYR A 348 -4.54 28.48 8.61
C TYR A 348 -5.68 28.31 7.62
N CYS A 349 -6.23 27.11 7.52
CA CYS A 349 -7.19 26.73 6.49
C CYS A 349 -8.44 26.08 7.09
N TYR A 350 -9.50 26.06 6.30
CA TYR A 350 -10.79 25.48 6.68
C TYR A 350 -10.99 24.04 6.17
N VAL A 351 -10.17 23.62 5.21
CA VAL A 351 -10.26 22.31 4.54
C VAL A 351 -8.93 21.56 4.63
N ASP A 352 -8.98 20.26 4.43
CA ASP A 352 -7.79 19.40 4.33
C ASP A 352 -7.00 19.62 3.03
N GLY A 353 -5.91 18.88 2.88
CA GLY A 353 -5.08 18.86 1.67
C GLY A 353 -3.76 19.61 1.83
N VAL A 354 -3.31 20.25 0.77
CA VAL A 354 -2.20 21.22 0.79
C VAL A 354 -2.72 22.52 0.21
N ARG A 355 -2.04 23.65 0.42
CA ARG A 355 -2.52 24.93 -0.12
C ARG A 355 -2.77 24.85 -1.63
N TYR A 356 -4.00 25.18 -1.99
CA TYR A 356 -4.47 25.41 -3.36
C TYR A 356 -4.78 26.89 -3.54
N ASP A 357 -4.75 27.35 -4.78
CA ASP A 357 -5.39 28.59 -5.21
C ASP A 357 -6.94 28.48 -5.18
N ASP A 358 -7.49 27.76 -4.19
CA ASP A 358 -8.93 27.53 -4.10
C ASP A 358 -9.60 28.80 -3.53
N ILE A 359 -10.32 29.48 -4.42
CA ILE A 359 -11.01 30.74 -4.13
C ILE A 359 -12.19 30.51 -3.16
N LEU A 360 -12.72 29.28 -3.07
CA LEU A 360 -13.94 28.99 -2.29
C LEU A 360 -13.68 28.83 -0.80
N TYR A 361 -12.49 28.39 -0.39
CA TYR A 361 -12.10 28.21 1.01
C TYR A 361 -10.67 28.73 1.25
N PRO A 362 -10.49 30.06 1.33
CA PRO A 362 -9.18 30.65 1.38
C PRO A 362 -8.45 30.27 2.68
N CYS A 363 -7.19 29.89 2.55
CA CYS A 363 -6.27 29.83 3.67
C CYS A 363 -5.78 31.24 4.02
N HIS A 364 -5.60 31.50 5.32
CA HIS A 364 -5.10 32.77 5.83
C HIS A 364 -3.65 32.62 6.32
N TYR A 365 -2.81 33.55 5.89
CA TYR A 365 -1.43 33.64 6.36
C TYR A 365 -1.37 34.29 7.74
N TYR A 366 -0.55 33.73 8.61
CA TYR A 366 -0.20 34.32 9.90
C TYR A 366 1.31 34.24 10.09
N GLU A 367 1.88 35.34 10.56
CA GLU A 367 3.28 35.40 10.95
C GLU A 367 3.54 34.55 12.20
N ALA A 368 4.82 34.23 12.45
CA ALA A 368 5.23 33.53 13.66
C ALA A 368 4.70 34.24 14.93
N ASN A 369 4.16 33.45 15.86
CA ASN A 369 3.54 33.84 17.13
C ASN A 369 2.26 34.68 17.02
N GLN A 370 1.75 34.93 15.80
CA GLN A 370 0.47 35.60 15.63
C GLN A 370 -0.67 34.65 16.04
N VAL A 371 -1.64 35.19 16.79
CA VAL A 371 -2.76 34.42 17.32
C VAL A 371 -3.91 34.37 16.31
N PHE A 372 -4.37 33.17 16.00
CA PHE A 372 -5.60 32.90 15.27
C PHE A 372 -6.72 32.56 16.26
N THR A 373 -7.78 33.38 16.28
CA THR A 373 -8.89 33.26 17.24
C THR A 373 -10.16 32.74 16.58
N GLN A 374 -10.74 31.69 17.17
CA GLN A 374 -12.06 31.15 16.85
C GLN A 374 -13.06 31.53 17.95
N THR A 375 -14.30 31.86 17.57
CA THR A 375 -15.39 32.20 18.50
C THR A 375 -16.70 31.59 18.02
N THR A 376 -17.67 31.44 18.92
CA THR A 376 -19.01 30.90 18.61
C THR A 376 -19.80 31.74 17.59
N THR A 377 -19.49 33.04 17.46
CA THR A 377 -20.12 33.97 16.51
C THR A 377 -19.42 34.03 15.14
N ASN A 378 -18.24 33.42 15.02
CA ASN A 378 -17.47 33.34 13.78
C ASN A 378 -17.09 31.88 13.49
N PRO A 379 -18.07 30.95 13.40
CA PRO A 379 -17.77 29.56 13.11
C PRO A 379 -17.22 29.45 11.70
N LEU A 380 -16.22 28.59 11.52
CA LEU A 380 -15.77 28.15 10.20
C LEU A 380 -17.01 27.78 9.37
N PRO A 381 -17.05 28.06 8.06
CA PRO A 381 -18.20 27.69 7.24
C PRO A 381 -18.21 26.17 7.04
N GLN A 382 -18.80 25.41 7.96
CA GLN A 382 -19.35 24.09 7.64
C GLN A 382 -20.69 23.80 8.33
N THR A 383 -21.51 23.16 7.52
CA THR A 383 -22.88 22.69 7.66
C THR A 383 -23.13 21.86 8.93
N SER A 384 -24.08 22.33 9.76
CA SER A 384 -25.02 21.53 10.57
C SER A 384 -24.51 20.47 11.57
N LEU A 385 -23.32 20.62 12.16
CA LEU A 385 -22.87 19.82 13.31
C LEU A 385 -22.39 20.75 14.45
N PRO A 386 -22.28 20.28 15.72
CA PRO A 386 -21.78 21.12 16.82
C PRO A 386 -20.44 21.77 16.45
N ALA A 387 -20.14 22.93 17.06
CA ALA A 387 -18.97 23.73 16.74
C ALA A 387 -17.68 22.88 16.71
N ASP A 388 -17.11 22.67 15.52
CA ASP A 388 -15.84 21.96 15.33
C ASP A 388 -14.70 22.91 15.68
N TRP A 389 -14.21 22.82 16.92
CA TRP A 389 -13.08 23.58 17.47
C TRP A 389 -11.75 23.08 16.92
N SER A 390 -11.58 23.17 15.61
CA SER A 390 -10.40 22.68 14.92
C SER A 390 -9.85 23.68 13.93
N VAL A 391 -8.58 23.53 13.60
CA VAL A 391 -7.92 24.30 12.56
C VAL A 391 -7.04 23.39 11.73
N TRP A 392 -7.09 23.58 10.42
CA TRP A 392 -6.12 22.97 9.54
C TRP A 392 -4.92 23.90 9.41
N TRP A 393 -3.72 23.41 9.70
CA TRP A 393 -2.52 24.22 9.67
C TRP A 393 -1.35 23.50 8.97
N GLU A 394 -0.57 24.27 8.21
CA GLU A 394 0.68 23.85 7.58
C GLU A 394 1.75 24.96 7.67
N PRO A 395 3.04 24.63 7.86
CA PRO A 395 4.11 25.62 7.91
C PRO A 395 4.34 26.26 6.53
N ALA A 396 4.58 27.56 6.48
CA ALA A 396 4.85 28.29 5.24
C ALA A 396 6.34 28.30 4.89
N ALA A 397 6.71 28.22 3.61
CA ALA A 397 8.12 28.30 3.18
C ALA A 397 8.69 29.73 3.21
N GLY A 398 7.84 30.76 3.31
CA GLY A 398 8.24 32.16 3.44
C GLY A 398 7.10 33.09 3.82
N ASP A 399 7.03 34.26 3.19
CA ASP A 399 6.07 35.32 3.51
C ASP A 399 4.66 35.06 2.96
N ALA A 400 3.74 36.00 3.20
CA ALA A 400 2.36 35.94 2.69
C ALA A 400 2.26 35.83 1.16
N ASN A 401 3.31 36.19 0.42
CA ASN A 401 3.36 36.10 -1.04
C ASN A 401 3.87 34.74 -1.52
N GLN A 402 4.60 33.99 -0.68
CA GLN A 402 5.05 32.63 -0.99
C GLN A 402 3.95 31.62 -0.72
N GLN A 403 3.45 31.00 -1.79
CA GLN A 403 2.27 30.15 -1.72
C GLN A 403 2.53 28.70 -1.31
N GLU A 404 3.75 28.38 -0.88
CA GLU A 404 4.19 27.00 -0.69
C GLU A 404 4.28 26.60 0.78
N ALA A 405 3.88 25.36 1.05
CA ALA A 405 4.08 24.72 2.34
C ALA A 405 5.55 24.29 2.49
N LEU A 406 6.08 24.35 3.72
CA LEU A 406 7.46 24.00 4.02
C LEU A 406 7.60 22.48 4.24
N TRP A 407 8.15 21.78 3.24
CA TRP A 407 8.51 20.37 3.35
C TRP A 407 10.01 20.22 3.56
N ARG A 408 10.42 19.91 4.79
CA ARG A 408 11.82 19.70 5.15
C ARG A 408 11.96 18.56 6.14
N SER A 409 13.11 17.90 6.07
CA SER A 409 13.43 16.75 6.91
C SER A 409 13.86 17.13 8.31
N ASN A 410 13.98 18.41 8.68
CA ASN A 410 14.25 18.80 10.07
C ASN A 410 13.54 20.13 10.34
N LEU A 411 12.39 20.06 11.01
CA LEU A 411 11.62 21.17 11.52
C LEU A 411 11.23 20.84 12.95
N ASP A 412 11.34 21.84 13.82
CA ASP A 412 10.83 21.83 15.19
C ASP A 412 10.05 23.14 15.36
N ILE A 413 8.72 23.01 15.40
CA ILE A 413 7.79 24.15 15.49
C ILE A 413 6.97 23.98 16.76
N ILE A 414 6.95 25.02 17.59
CA ILE A 414 6.17 25.06 18.82
C ILE A 414 4.78 25.60 18.51
N GLY A 415 3.78 24.75 18.67
CA GLY A 415 2.37 25.12 18.67
C GLY A 415 1.86 25.36 20.09
N ARG A 416 0.88 26.25 20.21
CA ARG A 416 0.16 26.53 21.44
C ARG A 416 -1.33 26.69 21.14
N PHE A 417 -2.17 26.13 21.99
CA PHE A 417 -3.58 26.49 22.03
C PHE A 417 -4.01 26.99 23.42
N GLN A 418 -5.02 27.84 23.44
CA GLN A 418 -5.69 28.32 24.65
C GLN A 418 -7.20 28.33 24.41
N ALA A 419 -7.94 27.51 25.15
CA ALA A 419 -9.40 27.46 25.14
C ALA A 419 -9.96 28.16 26.37
N THR A 420 -10.79 29.19 26.15
CA THR A 420 -11.56 29.85 27.22
C THR A 420 -12.91 29.16 27.35
N LEU A 421 -13.16 28.61 28.54
CA LEU A 421 -14.30 27.75 28.83
C LEU A 421 -15.31 28.47 29.74
N THR A 422 -16.60 28.32 29.47
CA THR A 422 -17.64 28.93 30.31
C THR A 422 -17.68 28.25 31.68
N GLY A 423 -17.38 29.01 32.73
CA GLY A 423 -17.48 28.55 34.12
C GLY A 423 -16.35 27.61 34.57
N MET A 424 -15.25 27.55 33.82
CA MET A 424 -14.05 26.77 34.16
C MET A 424 -12.78 27.57 33.86
N ASP A 425 -11.65 27.12 34.40
CA ASP A 425 -10.33 27.68 34.07
C ASP A 425 -9.98 27.42 32.59
N ASP A 426 -9.21 28.33 32.00
CA ASP A 426 -8.74 28.21 30.63
C ASP A 426 -7.87 26.96 30.45
N SER A 427 -8.13 26.19 29.39
CA SER A 427 -7.27 25.07 28.99
C SER A 427 -6.15 25.57 28.09
N VAL A 428 -4.91 25.48 28.55
CA VAL A 428 -3.73 25.91 27.78
C VAL A 428 -2.81 24.72 27.58
N GLU A 429 -2.43 24.46 26.33
CA GLU A 429 -1.48 23.40 25.99
C GLU A 429 -0.46 23.91 24.98
N ARG A 430 0.73 23.31 25.02
CA ARG A 430 1.75 23.50 23.99
C ARG A 430 2.18 22.14 23.45
N PHE A 431 2.58 22.13 22.19
CA PHE A 431 2.97 20.91 21.49
C PHE A 431 4.08 21.21 20.47
N VAL A 432 4.82 20.18 20.06
CA VAL A 432 5.86 20.29 19.02
C VAL A 432 5.40 19.58 17.76
N VAL A 433 5.39 20.31 16.65
CA VAL A 433 5.32 19.75 15.31
C VAL A 433 6.75 19.47 14.85
N LYS A 434 7.09 18.19 14.70
CA LYS A 434 8.46 17.75 14.39
C LYS A 434 8.53 16.97 13.08
N THR A 435 9.54 17.26 12.28
CA THR A 435 9.93 16.42 11.14
C THR A 435 11.32 15.84 11.34
N ARG A 436 11.63 14.78 10.58
CA ARG A 436 12.95 14.15 10.57
C ARG A 436 13.23 13.50 9.22
N THR A 437 14.50 13.19 8.99
CA THR A 437 14.86 12.24 7.94
C THR A 437 14.39 10.84 8.34
N ILE A 438 13.59 10.21 7.48
CA ILE A 438 13.08 8.84 7.68
C ILE A 438 13.88 7.90 6.78
N GLY A 439 14.37 6.77 7.28
CA GLY A 439 15.16 5.85 6.45
C GLY A 439 15.61 4.57 7.16
N PRO A 440 16.43 3.74 6.50
CA PRO A 440 16.85 2.42 6.99
C PRO A 440 17.90 2.48 8.11
N SER A 441 17.65 3.29 9.14
CA SER A 441 18.49 3.39 10.34
C SER A 441 18.29 2.19 11.29
N SER A 442 19.29 1.89 12.12
CA SER A 442 19.16 0.97 13.26
C SER A 442 18.72 1.66 14.54
N ARG A 443 18.56 2.99 14.52
CA ARG A 443 18.06 3.74 15.68
C ARG A 443 16.63 3.28 15.99
N GLU A 444 16.35 3.05 17.27
CA GLU A 444 15.04 2.64 17.78
C GLU A 444 13.92 3.66 17.51
N ASP A 445 14.29 4.84 16.99
CA ASP A 445 13.43 5.98 16.75
C ASP A 445 12.59 5.89 15.47
N MET A 446 12.88 5.03 14.48
CA MET A 446 12.19 4.98 13.17
C MET A 446 10.78 4.34 13.19
N LYS A 447 9.99 4.72 14.20
CA LYS A 447 8.56 4.49 14.35
C LYS A 447 7.80 5.80 14.54
N GLY A 448 6.53 5.84 14.14
CA GLY A 448 5.63 6.96 14.41
C GLY A 448 4.72 7.31 13.23
N TRP A 449 3.82 8.26 13.45
CA TRP A 449 2.84 8.69 12.46
C TRP A 449 3.46 9.28 11.19
N ASP A 450 4.64 9.91 11.28
CA ASP A 450 5.38 10.38 10.10
C ASP A 450 5.75 9.23 9.16
N VAL A 451 6.10 8.06 9.69
CA VAL A 451 6.37 6.87 8.89
C VAL A 451 5.09 6.30 8.28
N ALA A 452 4.01 6.22 9.05
CA ALA A 452 2.70 5.77 8.55
C ALA A 452 2.19 6.69 7.42
N MET A 453 2.31 8.00 7.60
CA MET A 453 1.99 9.00 6.59
C MET A 453 2.85 8.82 5.33
N LEU A 454 4.17 8.68 5.47
CA LEU A 454 5.04 8.45 4.31
C LEU A 454 4.67 7.18 3.53
N GLU A 455 4.41 6.07 4.23
CA GLU A 455 3.96 4.81 3.61
C GLU A 455 2.65 5.01 2.85
N GLU A 456 1.68 5.66 3.48
CA GLU A 456 0.35 5.86 2.92
C GLU A 456 0.38 6.80 1.70
N LEU A 457 1.12 7.91 1.77
CA LEU A 457 1.31 8.82 0.64
C LEU A 457 1.90 8.08 -0.56
N LEU A 458 3.04 7.41 -0.38
CA LEU A 458 3.71 6.70 -1.47
C LEU A 458 2.83 5.57 -2.03
N TRP A 459 2.12 4.86 -1.16
CA TRP A 459 1.16 3.83 -1.57
C TRP A 459 0.06 4.38 -2.49
N GLN A 460 -0.51 5.53 -2.13
CA GLN A 460 -1.56 6.17 -2.91
C GLN A 460 -1.06 6.71 -4.26
N LEU A 461 0.20 7.16 -4.31
CA LEU A 461 0.91 7.52 -5.53
C LEU A 461 1.27 6.30 -6.41
N GLY A 462 0.86 5.08 -6.01
CA GLY A 462 0.95 3.86 -6.83
C GLY A 462 2.13 2.97 -6.49
N LEU A 463 3.08 3.47 -5.68
CA LEU A 463 4.33 2.80 -5.38
C LEU A 463 4.04 1.51 -4.60
N SER A 464 4.78 0.43 -4.90
CA SER A 464 4.67 -0.85 -4.21
C SER A 464 5.84 -1.08 -3.24
N PRO A 465 5.58 -1.44 -1.96
CA PRO A 465 6.65 -1.84 -1.04
C PRO A 465 7.16 -3.26 -1.32
N GLN A 466 6.51 -4.01 -2.20
CA GLN A 466 6.78 -5.41 -2.45
C GLN A 466 8.04 -5.61 -3.32
N LYS A 467 8.86 -6.62 -2.98
CA LYS A 467 10.03 -7.02 -3.76
C LYS A 467 9.65 -8.06 -4.83
N GLY A 468 10.16 -7.89 -6.05
CA GLY A 468 10.08 -8.88 -7.14
C GLY A 468 9.38 -8.38 -8.40
N ARG A 469 9.69 -9.00 -9.55
CA ARG A 469 9.31 -8.54 -10.91
C ARG A 469 7.81 -8.55 -11.23
N ALA A 470 7.01 -9.40 -10.58
CA ALA A 470 5.56 -9.52 -10.80
C ALA A 470 4.73 -8.72 -9.76
N ALA A 471 5.36 -7.80 -9.03
CA ALA A 471 4.83 -7.24 -7.78
C ALA A 471 4.99 -5.70 -7.67
N SER A 472 5.33 -5.03 -8.77
CA SER A 472 5.93 -3.69 -8.78
C SER A 472 4.97 -2.52 -8.99
N GLY A 473 3.67 -2.75 -9.23
CA GLY A 473 2.69 -1.69 -9.50
C GLY A 473 1.25 -2.15 -9.35
N ASN A 474 0.64 -2.68 -10.42
CA ASN A 474 -0.75 -3.17 -10.45
C ASN A 474 -1.06 -4.31 -9.43
N GLU A 475 -0.05 -5.11 -9.09
CA GLU A 475 -0.12 -6.25 -8.16
C GLU A 475 0.57 -5.99 -6.82
N GLY A 476 0.98 -4.74 -6.58
CA GLY A 476 1.65 -4.36 -5.34
C GLY A 476 0.80 -4.69 -4.12
N ALA A 477 1.45 -5.18 -3.07
CA ALA A 477 0.82 -5.47 -1.80
C ALA A 477 1.50 -4.67 -0.69
N ARG A 478 0.73 -4.14 0.26
CA ARG A 478 1.25 -3.48 1.46
C ARG A 478 1.12 -4.39 2.68
N ILE A 479 1.72 -4.01 3.80
CA ILE A 479 1.56 -4.75 5.05
C ILE A 479 0.08 -4.84 5.41
N LYS A 480 -0.31 -6.00 5.94
CA LYS A 480 -1.69 -6.33 6.31
C LYS A 480 -2.68 -6.31 5.13
N SER A 481 -2.23 -6.55 3.91
CA SER A 481 -3.13 -6.72 2.76
C SER A 481 -3.36 -8.20 2.43
N ASN A 482 -4.51 -8.49 1.85
CA ASN A 482 -4.89 -9.82 1.39
C ASN A 482 -4.50 -10.01 -0.08
N ARG A 483 -3.83 -11.12 -0.38
CA ARG A 483 -3.24 -11.43 -1.69
C ARG A 483 -3.65 -12.80 -2.25
N ASN A 484 -4.66 -13.43 -1.68
CA ASN A 484 -5.24 -14.62 -2.30
C ASN A 484 -6.61 -14.21 -2.84
N ASP A 485 -6.85 -14.44 -4.13
CA ASP A 485 -8.09 -14.11 -4.85
C ASP A 485 -9.35 -14.68 -4.17
N ASN A 486 -9.18 -15.60 -3.19
CA ASN A 486 -10.21 -16.26 -2.39
C ASN A 486 -9.98 -16.26 -0.86
N ALA A 487 -8.96 -15.60 -0.31
CA ALA A 487 -8.72 -15.67 1.14
C ALA A 487 -9.52 -14.60 1.90
N THR A 488 -9.90 -14.87 3.15
CA THR A 488 -10.35 -13.87 4.14
C THR A 488 -9.22 -13.46 5.08
N THR A 489 -8.02 -14.01 4.88
CA THR A 489 -6.86 -13.89 5.77
C THR A 489 -5.79 -13.00 5.15
N VAL A 490 -5.27 -12.08 5.96
CA VAL A 490 -4.11 -11.24 5.65
C VAL A 490 -2.86 -12.11 5.44
N THR A 491 -2.20 -12.04 4.27
CA THR A 491 -1.09 -12.96 3.92
C THR A 491 0.27 -12.28 3.69
N THR A 492 0.32 -10.95 3.57
CA THR A 492 1.58 -10.24 3.29
C THR A 492 2.52 -10.18 4.49
N LYS A 493 3.78 -10.58 4.30
CA LYS A 493 4.83 -10.55 5.33
C LYS A 493 5.86 -9.44 5.04
N PRO A 494 6.35 -8.73 6.06
CA PRO A 494 7.44 -7.78 5.88
C PRO A 494 8.75 -8.50 5.55
N CYS A 495 9.72 -7.77 4.99
CA CYS A 495 11.04 -8.31 4.65
C CYS A 495 11.75 -8.97 5.85
N SER A 496 11.56 -8.42 7.05
CA SER A 496 12.04 -8.98 8.33
C SER A 496 11.44 -10.34 8.69
N GLY A 497 10.26 -10.67 8.17
CA GLY A 497 9.55 -11.92 8.47
C GLY A 497 8.77 -11.96 9.79
N THR A 498 8.70 -10.85 10.53
CA THR A 498 7.94 -10.73 11.80
C THR A 498 6.57 -10.08 11.60
N THR A 499 5.70 -10.08 12.62
CA THR A 499 4.53 -9.19 12.64
C THR A 499 5.02 -7.75 12.83
N GLN A 500 4.62 -6.81 11.97
CA GLN A 500 5.01 -5.39 12.07
C GLN A 500 3.83 -4.49 11.73
N GLU A 501 3.82 -3.31 12.35
CA GLU A 501 2.84 -2.25 12.18
C GLU A 501 3.28 -1.25 11.10
N ARG A 502 2.33 -0.45 10.59
CA ARG A 502 2.58 0.49 9.48
C ARG A 502 3.28 1.77 9.89
N ASP A 503 3.28 2.08 11.17
CA ASP A 503 4.03 3.16 11.76
C ASP A 503 5.52 2.84 11.92
N GLN A 504 5.98 1.63 11.56
CA GLN A 504 7.39 1.24 11.63
C GLN A 504 8.07 1.27 10.25
N PHE A 505 9.25 1.89 10.17
CA PHE A 505 10.01 1.90 8.92
C PHE A 505 10.70 0.56 8.70
N ILE A 506 10.30 -0.14 7.64
CA ILE A 506 10.84 -1.47 7.34
C ILE A 506 12.00 -1.34 6.36
N LYS A 507 13.18 -1.79 6.80
CA LYS A 507 14.42 -1.83 6.01
C LYS A 507 14.72 -3.22 5.45
N GLY A 508 15.81 -3.31 4.70
CA GLY A 508 16.34 -4.54 4.11
C GLY A 508 15.70 -4.89 2.76
N TRP A 509 15.13 -3.92 2.04
CA TRP A 509 14.38 -4.20 0.80
C TRP A 509 15.26 -4.82 -0.30
N VAL A 510 16.52 -4.41 -0.42
CA VAL A 510 17.45 -4.96 -1.44
C VAL A 510 17.68 -6.47 -1.25
N GLY A 511 17.87 -6.92 -0.01
CA GLY A 511 18.05 -8.33 0.34
C GLY A 511 16.74 -9.07 0.62
N CYS A 512 15.61 -8.46 0.32
CA CYS A 512 14.30 -8.98 0.67
C CYS A 512 13.89 -10.16 -0.22
N THR A 513 13.23 -11.16 0.37
CA THR A 513 12.63 -12.27 -0.39
C THR A 513 11.51 -11.75 -1.30
N ASN A 514 11.44 -12.25 -2.53
CA ASN A 514 10.34 -11.94 -3.45
C ASN A 514 8.96 -12.15 -2.80
N GLY A 515 8.05 -11.22 -3.04
CA GLY A 515 6.69 -11.22 -2.48
C GLY A 515 6.57 -10.60 -1.09
N ARG A 516 7.67 -10.30 -0.39
CA ARG A 516 7.67 -9.59 0.89
C ARG A 516 7.75 -8.08 0.69
N VAL A 517 7.35 -7.34 1.72
CA VAL A 517 7.14 -5.87 1.66
C VAL A 517 8.07 -5.12 2.61
N ALA A 518 8.53 -3.94 2.19
CA ALA A 518 9.25 -3.01 3.06
C ALA A 518 9.02 -1.55 2.63
N THR A 519 8.82 -0.66 3.61
CA THR A 519 8.67 0.79 3.40
C THR A 519 9.88 1.38 2.67
N GLU A 520 11.09 0.85 2.92
CA GLU A 520 12.29 1.22 2.18
C GLU A 520 12.13 1.04 0.66
N GLY A 521 11.39 0.02 0.21
CA GLY A 521 11.12 -0.22 -1.21
C GLY A 521 10.30 0.90 -1.84
N LEU A 522 9.31 1.45 -1.13
CA LEU A 522 8.51 2.59 -1.59
C LEU A 522 9.40 3.82 -1.82
N VAL A 523 10.22 4.14 -0.80
CA VAL A 523 11.12 5.31 -0.84
C VAL A 523 12.14 5.17 -1.98
N ARG A 524 12.78 4.01 -2.10
CA ARG A 524 13.76 3.73 -3.16
C ARG A 524 13.16 3.86 -4.56
N ARG A 525 11.96 3.31 -4.78
CA ARG A 525 11.26 3.41 -6.08
C ARG A 525 10.92 4.86 -6.41
N PHE A 526 10.40 5.61 -5.44
CA PHE A 526 10.07 7.01 -5.62
C PHE A 526 11.31 7.86 -5.96
N GLN A 527 12.41 7.63 -5.25
CA GLN A 527 13.69 8.30 -5.49
C GLN A 527 14.28 7.94 -6.85
N GLY A 528 14.33 6.65 -7.19
CA GLY A 528 14.81 6.18 -8.49
C GLY A 528 14.05 6.87 -9.63
N ARG A 529 12.72 6.83 -9.59
CA ARG A 529 11.88 7.46 -10.62
C ARG A 529 12.01 8.98 -10.70
N SER A 530 12.32 9.64 -9.58
CA SER A 530 12.34 11.10 -9.50
C SER A 530 13.71 11.71 -9.72
N PHE A 531 14.80 10.98 -9.46
CA PHE A 531 16.15 11.53 -9.44
C PHE A 531 17.17 10.73 -10.25
N ASP A 532 16.89 9.47 -10.59
CA ASP A 532 17.84 8.59 -11.28
C ASP A 532 17.15 7.71 -12.34
N GLU A 533 17.20 8.18 -13.58
CA GLU A 533 16.68 7.48 -14.76
C GLU A 533 17.24 6.05 -14.94
N ASN A 534 18.42 5.75 -14.37
CA ASN A 534 19.03 4.43 -14.47
C ASN A 534 18.57 3.48 -13.36
N ASN A 535 17.92 3.99 -12.30
CA ASN A 535 17.52 3.23 -11.13
C ASN A 535 16.00 3.30 -10.85
N LEU A 536 15.17 3.25 -11.89
CA LEU A 536 13.71 3.35 -11.80
C LEU A 536 13.06 2.29 -10.88
N ALA A 537 13.72 1.14 -10.76
CA ALA A 537 13.32 0.03 -9.91
C ALA A 537 13.69 0.21 -8.42
N GLY A 538 14.51 1.22 -8.08
CA GLY A 538 15.07 1.39 -6.74
C GLY A 538 16.13 0.34 -6.36
N ASN A 539 16.69 -0.39 -7.34
CA ASN A 539 17.75 -1.36 -7.20
C ASN A 539 19.13 -0.68 -7.15
N GLN A 540 19.55 -0.25 -5.95
CA GLN A 540 20.88 0.26 -5.58
C GLN A 540 21.53 1.28 -6.53
N ASN A 541 21.61 2.53 -6.09
CA ASN A 541 22.59 3.49 -6.61
C ASN A 541 23.93 3.44 -5.85
N SER A 542 24.99 3.83 -6.55
CA SER A 542 26.41 3.84 -6.14
C SER A 542 26.77 4.86 -5.05
N THR A 543 25.83 5.70 -4.61
CA THR A 543 26.08 6.86 -3.73
C THR A 543 25.59 6.70 -2.28
N GLY A 544 24.88 5.62 -1.94
CA GLY A 544 24.52 5.27 -0.55
C GLY A 544 23.40 6.09 0.11
N VAL A 545 22.68 6.96 -0.62
CA VAL A 545 21.59 7.82 -0.11
C VAL A 545 20.19 7.21 -0.29
N ASP A 546 20.06 6.21 -1.17
CA ASP A 546 18.77 5.56 -1.47
C ASP A 546 18.10 4.92 -0.25
N GLY A 547 16.79 5.10 -0.14
CA GLY A 547 15.95 4.60 0.94
C GLY A 547 15.80 5.59 2.10
N TRP A 548 16.48 6.74 2.08
CA TRP A 548 16.32 7.82 3.06
C TRP A 548 15.46 8.95 2.50
N ALA A 549 14.28 9.18 3.09
CA ALA A 549 13.47 10.36 2.82
C ALA A 549 14.06 11.59 3.54
N GLY A 550 14.94 12.30 2.84
CA GLY A 550 15.52 13.59 3.22
C GLY A 550 14.85 14.77 2.50
N ASN A 551 15.45 15.96 2.59
CA ASN A 551 14.91 17.20 2.02
C ASN A 551 14.47 17.06 0.56
N ASP A 552 15.36 16.61 -0.34
CA ASP A 552 15.05 16.50 -1.78
C ASP A 552 13.87 15.55 -2.03
N THR A 553 13.80 14.45 -1.27
CA THR A 553 12.70 13.49 -1.36
C THR A 553 11.38 14.11 -0.89
N TYR A 554 11.40 14.88 0.20
CA TYR A 554 10.20 15.56 0.70
C TYR A 554 9.74 16.71 -0.19
N GLU A 555 10.66 17.47 -0.78
CA GLU A 555 10.32 18.52 -1.74
C GLU A 555 9.67 17.92 -3.00
N GLN A 556 10.23 16.83 -3.51
CA GLN A 556 9.63 16.14 -4.64
C GLN A 556 8.28 15.49 -4.27
N LEU A 557 8.19 14.90 -3.08
CA LEU A 557 6.93 14.32 -2.57
C LEU A 557 5.84 15.40 -2.46
N TYR A 558 6.17 16.59 -1.97
CA TYR A 558 5.26 17.74 -1.93
C TYR A 558 4.67 18.06 -3.30
N ARG A 559 5.53 18.17 -4.32
CA ARG A 559 5.12 18.49 -5.69
C ARG A 559 4.12 17.46 -6.20
N VAL A 560 4.49 16.20 -6.14
CA VAL A 560 3.61 15.12 -6.63
C VAL A 560 2.33 15.01 -5.79
N TRP A 561 2.45 15.12 -4.46
CA TRP A 561 1.31 15.06 -3.55
C TRP A 561 0.31 16.19 -3.79
N ARG A 562 0.78 17.41 -4.08
CA ARG A 562 -0.10 18.54 -4.40
C ARG A 562 -1.01 18.23 -5.57
N HIS A 563 -0.45 17.62 -6.61
CA HIS A 563 -1.20 17.17 -7.78
C HIS A 563 -2.20 16.06 -7.42
N TYR A 564 -1.77 15.03 -6.71
CA TYR A 564 -2.63 13.93 -6.26
C TYR A 564 -3.78 14.40 -5.37
N SER A 565 -3.49 15.16 -4.31
CA SER A 565 -4.48 15.65 -3.36
C SER A 565 -5.49 16.59 -4.03
N SER A 566 -5.09 17.30 -5.10
CA SER A 566 -6.02 18.16 -5.84
C SER A 566 -6.99 17.32 -6.65
N ALA A 567 -6.47 16.29 -7.32
CA ALA A 567 -7.27 15.42 -8.15
C ALA A 567 -8.30 14.64 -7.34
N THR A 568 -7.90 14.12 -6.18
CA THR A 568 -8.78 13.37 -5.28
C THR A 568 -9.83 14.25 -4.61
N ALA A 569 -9.50 15.50 -4.26
CA ALA A 569 -10.49 16.45 -3.76
C ALA A 569 -11.57 16.80 -4.81
N SER A 570 -11.18 16.87 -6.08
CA SER A 570 -12.10 17.22 -7.17
C SER A 570 -12.87 16.04 -7.77
N THR A 571 -12.45 14.81 -7.46
CA THR A 571 -13.05 13.59 -8.01
C THR A 571 -13.72 12.80 -6.91
N SER A 572 -15.06 12.81 -6.89
CA SER A 572 -15.84 12.12 -5.85
C SER A 572 -15.76 10.60 -5.89
N LYS A 573 -15.23 10.01 -6.97
CA LYS A 573 -15.14 8.56 -7.15
C LYS A 573 -13.83 7.98 -6.59
N SER A 574 -13.96 7.16 -5.57
CA SER A 574 -12.86 6.39 -4.97
C SER A 574 -12.29 5.30 -5.88
N VAL A 575 -13.06 4.89 -6.90
CA VAL A 575 -12.63 4.02 -8.00
C VAL A 575 -13.01 4.68 -9.32
N PHE A 576 -12.05 4.84 -10.22
CA PHE A 576 -12.26 5.50 -11.51
C PHE A 576 -11.73 4.62 -12.64
N ARG A 577 -12.62 4.30 -13.58
CA ARG A 577 -12.38 3.39 -14.70
C ARG A 577 -12.72 4.06 -16.03
N LEU A 578 -12.39 3.38 -17.12
CA LEU A 578 -12.65 3.84 -18.48
C LEU A 578 -14.13 4.22 -18.71
N ASN A 579 -15.05 3.43 -18.15
CA ASN A 579 -16.49 3.67 -18.25
C ASN A 579 -16.98 4.88 -17.44
N ASP A 580 -16.15 5.41 -16.54
CA ASP A 580 -16.46 6.61 -15.75
C ASP A 580 -16.09 7.90 -16.49
N ILE A 581 -15.38 7.81 -17.62
CA ILE A 581 -14.99 8.97 -18.43
C ILE A 581 -16.23 9.57 -19.11
N PRO A 582 -16.51 10.87 -18.88
CA PRO A 582 -17.62 11.56 -19.55
C PRO A 582 -17.47 11.55 -21.07
N GLY A 583 -18.58 11.35 -21.80
CA GLY A 583 -18.61 11.38 -23.27
C GLY A 583 -18.01 12.65 -23.89
N ALA A 584 -18.20 13.80 -23.25
CA ALA A 584 -17.63 15.07 -23.70
C ALA A 584 -16.10 15.07 -23.74
N TRP A 585 -15.42 14.30 -22.87
CA TRP A 585 -13.96 14.20 -22.90
C TRP A 585 -13.50 13.38 -24.12
N TRP A 586 -14.23 12.31 -24.46
CA TRP A 586 -13.97 11.54 -25.69
C TRP A 586 -14.12 12.41 -26.95
N SER A 587 -15.20 13.19 -27.05
CA SER A 587 -15.38 14.11 -28.18
C SER A 587 -14.25 15.14 -28.30
N ILE A 588 -13.67 15.59 -27.19
CA ILE A 588 -12.49 16.47 -27.19
C ILE A 588 -11.27 15.72 -27.72
N THR A 589 -11.01 14.49 -27.27
CA THR A 589 -9.86 13.70 -27.75
C THR A 589 -9.94 13.42 -29.24
N GLU A 590 -11.13 13.12 -29.77
CA GLU A 590 -11.33 12.88 -31.20
C GLU A 590 -11.09 14.14 -32.02
N ARG A 591 -11.57 15.29 -31.55
CA ARG A 591 -11.32 16.58 -32.20
C ARG A 591 -9.85 16.97 -32.17
N LEU A 592 -9.13 16.75 -31.07
CA LEU A 592 -7.70 17.04 -30.99
C LEU A 592 -6.88 16.24 -32.00
N LEU A 593 -7.23 14.97 -32.23
CA LEU A 593 -6.58 14.15 -33.27
C LEU A 593 -6.95 14.57 -34.69
N ASP A 594 -8.19 15.05 -34.89
CA ASP A 594 -8.74 15.38 -36.20
C ASP A 594 -8.38 16.78 -36.70
N GLU A 595 -8.64 17.79 -35.87
CA GLU A 595 -8.49 19.20 -36.21
C GLU A 595 -7.23 19.82 -35.60
N GLY A 596 -6.58 19.14 -34.65
CA GLY A 596 -5.55 19.73 -33.81
C GLY A 596 -6.13 20.77 -32.84
N GLY A 597 -5.27 21.70 -32.39
CA GLY A 597 -5.66 22.84 -31.56
C GLY A 597 -5.17 22.79 -30.13
N GLU A 598 -5.67 23.69 -29.29
CA GLU A 598 -5.23 23.82 -27.90
C GLU A 598 -5.74 22.66 -27.05
N ILE A 599 -4.84 22.05 -26.28
CA ILE A 599 -5.17 20.99 -25.34
C ILE A 599 -5.85 21.63 -24.13
N PRO A 600 -7.11 21.30 -23.83
CA PRO A 600 -7.87 22.04 -22.84
C PRO A 600 -7.59 21.48 -21.44
N TYR A 601 -6.34 21.50 -20.96
CA TYR A 601 -6.01 21.12 -19.58
C TYR A 601 -6.72 22.01 -18.55
N LEU A 602 -6.87 21.53 -17.30
CA LEU A 602 -7.57 22.30 -16.27
C LEU A 602 -6.83 23.57 -15.86
N ARG A 603 -5.49 23.52 -15.78
CA ARG A 603 -4.64 24.61 -15.27
C ARG A 603 -3.45 24.94 -16.16
N ALA A 604 -3.12 24.09 -17.13
CA ALA A 604 -2.08 24.35 -18.11
C ALA A 604 -2.67 24.93 -19.40
N THR A 605 -1.99 25.89 -20.01
CA THR A 605 -2.44 26.60 -21.22
C THR A 605 -1.30 26.72 -22.23
N GLY A 606 -1.64 26.93 -23.50
CA GLY A 606 -0.65 27.22 -24.55
C GLY A 606 -0.01 26.01 -25.21
N TYR A 607 -0.38 24.79 -24.83
CA TYR A 607 -0.01 23.57 -25.55
C TYR A 607 -0.98 23.31 -26.69
N ARG A 608 -0.45 23.13 -27.90
CA ARG A 608 -1.24 22.94 -29.12
C ARG A 608 -0.74 21.70 -29.85
N LEU A 609 -1.68 20.95 -30.42
CA LEU A 609 -1.39 19.79 -31.26
C LEU A 609 -1.70 20.10 -32.71
N ASP A 610 -0.92 19.50 -33.60
CA ASP A 610 -1.28 19.38 -35.01
C ASP A 610 -2.30 18.25 -35.20
N ALA A 611 -3.12 18.37 -36.25
CA ALA A 611 -3.99 17.30 -36.69
C ALA A 611 -3.15 16.09 -37.12
N THR A 612 -3.40 14.91 -36.54
CA THR A 612 -2.61 13.69 -36.82
C THR A 612 -3.47 12.60 -37.44
N TYR A 613 -4.50 12.12 -36.74
CA TYR A 613 -5.39 11.06 -37.22
C TYR A 613 -6.75 11.62 -37.63
N THR A 614 -6.76 12.25 -38.80
CA THR A 614 -7.92 13.01 -39.30
C THR A 614 -9.10 12.13 -39.71
N ASP A 615 -10.25 12.77 -39.87
CA ASP A 615 -11.48 12.23 -40.41
C ASP A 615 -11.31 11.63 -41.80
N GLU A 616 -10.50 12.29 -42.63
CA GLU A 616 -10.17 11.78 -43.97
C GLU A 616 -9.37 10.48 -43.88
N ILE A 617 -8.32 10.45 -43.04
CA ILE A 617 -7.48 9.26 -42.85
C ILE A 617 -8.31 8.12 -42.24
N HIS A 618 -9.12 8.41 -41.22
CA HIS A 618 -9.97 7.43 -40.56
C HIS A 618 -10.99 6.82 -41.53
N ARG A 619 -11.68 7.65 -42.32
CA ARG A 619 -12.61 7.18 -43.37
C ARG A 619 -11.92 6.36 -44.43
N ALA A 620 -10.71 6.74 -44.86
CA ALA A 620 -9.96 5.98 -45.85
C ALA A 620 -9.61 4.57 -45.35
N ILE A 621 -9.26 4.44 -44.07
CA ILE A 621 -8.97 3.13 -43.45
C ILE A 621 -10.25 2.29 -43.32
N THR A 622 -11.35 2.87 -42.86
CA THR A 622 -12.59 2.12 -42.57
C THR A 622 -13.46 1.87 -43.80
N ALA A 623 -13.26 2.58 -44.91
CA ALA A 623 -14.08 2.48 -46.12
C ALA A 623 -14.23 1.05 -46.66
N ASN A 624 -13.19 0.24 -46.48
CA ASN A 624 -13.12 -1.11 -47.01
C ASN A 624 -13.43 -2.20 -45.98
N PHE A 625 -13.72 -1.82 -44.73
CA PHE A 625 -14.02 -2.76 -43.66
C PHE A 625 -15.37 -3.46 -43.88
N PRO A 626 -15.57 -4.64 -43.28
CA PRO A 626 -16.86 -5.30 -43.23
C PRO A 626 -17.94 -4.40 -42.61
N ALA A 627 -19.20 -4.57 -43.04
CA ALA A 627 -20.31 -3.70 -42.60
C ALA A 627 -20.50 -3.68 -41.07
N ASP A 628 -20.22 -4.80 -40.39
CA ASP A 628 -20.27 -4.93 -38.93
C ASP A 628 -19.07 -4.28 -38.20
N ALA A 629 -18.02 -3.89 -38.93
CA ALA A 629 -16.83 -3.21 -38.41
C ALA A 629 -16.82 -1.70 -38.70
N GLN A 630 -17.55 -1.24 -39.72
CA GLN A 630 -17.52 0.13 -40.23
C GLN A 630 -17.92 1.22 -39.21
N GLY A 631 -18.66 0.85 -38.16
CA GLY A 631 -19.04 1.79 -37.08
C GLY A 631 -17.88 2.20 -36.16
N LEU A 632 -16.66 1.74 -36.41
CA LEU A 632 -15.48 2.04 -35.59
C LEU A 632 -15.27 3.56 -35.49
N THR A 633 -15.00 4.05 -34.29
CA THR A 633 -14.65 5.46 -34.03
C THR A 633 -13.19 5.61 -33.57
N ARG A 634 -12.67 6.84 -33.53
CA ARG A 634 -11.34 7.10 -32.95
C ARG A 634 -11.34 6.89 -31.44
N ALA A 635 -12.41 7.30 -30.76
CA ALA A 635 -12.60 7.02 -29.34
C ALA A 635 -12.58 5.51 -29.03
N ASP A 636 -13.15 4.68 -29.90
CA ASP A 636 -13.13 3.22 -29.77
C ASP A 636 -11.70 2.65 -29.83
N ILE A 637 -10.86 3.13 -30.75
CA ILE A 637 -9.44 2.75 -30.81
C ILE A 637 -8.72 3.17 -29.52
N LEU A 638 -8.92 4.42 -29.06
CA LEU A 638 -8.30 4.92 -27.83
C LEU A 638 -8.76 4.14 -26.57
N LYS A 639 -10.04 3.77 -26.48
CA LYS A 639 -10.57 2.93 -25.39
C LYS A 639 -9.90 1.56 -25.36
N ALA A 640 -9.79 0.90 -26.51
CA ALA A 640 -9.12 -0.40 -26.61
C ALA A 640 -7.63 -0.30 -26.26
N TRP A 641 -7.00 0.79 -26.67
CA TRP A 641 -5.61 1.09 -26.34
C TRP A 641 -5.41 1.31 -24.84
N MET A 642 -6.21 2.17 -24.21
CA MET A 642 -6.17 2.39 -22.75
C MET A 642 -6.54 1.14 -21.95
N GLN A 643 -7.40 0.27 -22.49
CA GLN A 643 -7.72 -1.03 -21.91
C GLN A 643 -6.52 -1.99 -21.98
N GLN A 644 -5.69 -1.90 -23.02
CA GLN A 644 -4.42 -2.64 -23.12
C GLN A 644 -3.38 -2.11 -22.14
N GLU A 645 -3.28 -0.79 -22.00
CA GLU A 645 -2.32 -0.15 -21.10
C GLU A 645 -2.63 -0.41 -19.63
N SER A 646 -3.86 -0.13 -19.22
CA SER A 646 -4.22 0.01 -17.80
C SER A 646 -5.27 -1.00 -17.34
N GLY A 647 -5.72 -1.89 -18.22
CA GLY A 647 -6.91 -2.71 -17.95
C GLY A 647 -8.18 -1.88 -17.76
N GLY A 648 -8.19 -0.63 -18.23
CA GLY A 648 -9.30 0.31 -18.09
C GLY A 648 -9.41 0.94 -16.71
N ALA A 649 -8.35 0.89 -15.90
CA ALA A 649 -8.33 1.41 -14.54
C ALA A 649 -7.45 2.66 -14.44
N PHE A 650 -7.99 3.73 -13.85
CA PHE A 650 -7.20 4.91 -13.50
C PHE A 650 -6.72 4.84 -12.06
N TRP A 651 -7.63 4.64 -11.11
CA TRP A 651 -7.30 4.43 -9.69
C TRP A 651 -8.36 3.61 -8.96
N GLY A 652 -8.05 3.18 -7.74
CA GLY A 652 -9.03 2.59 -6.82
C GLY A 652 -9.25 1.09 -6.96
N THR A 653 -8.62 0.45 -7.94
CA THR A 653 -8.87 -0.96 -8.29
C THR A 653 -7.57 -1.71 -8.49
N ASN A 654 -7.62 -3.03 -8.34
CA ASN A 654 -6.60 -3.95 -8.81
C ASN A 654 -7.19 -4.81 -9.94
N GLN A 655 -6.34 -5.41 -10.77
CA GLN A 655 -6.75 -6.18 -11.94
C GLN A 655 -6.99 -7.67 -11.66
N LYS A 656 -6.67 -8.18 -10.45
CA LYS A 656 -6.62 -9.62 -10.12
C LYS A 656 -7.57 -10.09 -9.01
N GLY A 657 -8.57 -9.30 -8.63
CA GLY A 657 -9.50 -9.69 -7.56
C GLY A 657 -8.93 -9.57 -6.14
N TYR A 658 -7.83 -8.84 -5.97
CA TYR A 658 -7.31 -8.46 -4.66
C TYR A 658 -8.25 -7.45 -3.97
N GLN A 659 -7.92 -7.05 -2.73
CA GLN A 659 -8.64 -5.97 -2.06
C GLN A 659 -8.56 -4.66 -2.87
N ALA A 660 -9.71 -4.07 -3.20
CA ALA A 660 -9.76 -2.75 -3.81
C ALA A 660 -9.03 -1.73 -2.93
N THR A 661 -8.30 -0.80 -3.54
CA THR A 661 -7.47 0.18 -2.84
C THR A 661 -7.94 1.57 -3.22
N PRO A 662 -9.01 2.09 -2.56
CA PRO A 662 -9.58 3.40 -2.86
C PRO A 662 -8.53 4.47 -3.10
N TYR A 663 -8.70 5.22 -4.19
CA TYR A 663 -7.85 6.34 -4.62
C TYR A 663 -6.37 6.02 -4.94
N ARG A 664 -5.95 4.75 -4.86
CA ARG A 664 -4.59 4.37 -5.28
C ARG A 664 -4.48 4.43 -6.79
N ILE A 665 -3.57 5.24 -7.31
CA ILE A 665 -3.34 5.31 -8.76
C ILE A 665 -2.96 3.92 -9.30
N ASN A 666 -3.55 3.57 -10.42
CA ASN A 666 -3.22 2.34 -11.12
C ASN A 666 -1.86 2.53 -11.79
N GLU A 667 -0.88 1.80 -11.28
CA GLU A 667 0.46 1.74 -11.86
C GLU A 667 0.56 0.53 -12.79
N GLY A 668 1.25 0.68 -13.92
CA GLY A 668 1.50 -0.43 -14.85
C GLY A 668 2.21 -1.61 -14.19
N GLY A 669 1.87 -2.82 -14.65
CA GLY A 669 2.51 -4.07 -14.23
C GLY A 669 3.54 -4.53 -15.24
N GLY A 670 4.77 -4.82 -14.80
CA GLY A 670 5.81 -5.38 -15.67
C GLY A 670 7.20 -5.45 -15.02
N SER A 671 8.11 -6.17 -15.68
CA SER A 671 9.50 -6.38 -15.26
C SER A 671 10.37 -5.12 -15.16
N GLU A 672 9.84 -3.96 -15.56
CA GLU A 672 10.61 -2.73 -15.73
C GLU A 672 10.41 -1.69 -14.61
N GLU A 673 9.39 -1.86 -13.75
CA GLU A 673 9.18 -1.06 -12.53
C GLU A 673 9.22 0.49 -12.72
N LYS A 674 8.89 0.99 -13.93
CA LYS A 674 9.10 2.39 -14.37
C LYS A 674 8.07 3.41 -13.85
N GLY A 675 7.04 2.98 -13.12
CA GLY A 675 6.07 3.92 -12.53
C GLY A 675 5.10 4.55 -13.51
N SER A 676 4.73 3.86 -14.59
CA SER A 676 3.70 4.34 -15.51
C SER A 676 2.34 4.41 -14.85
N MET A 677 1.59 5.50 -15.04
CA MET A 677 0.39 5.79 -14.24
C MET A 677 -0.89 6.00 -15.05
N GLY A 678 -2.02 5.61 -14.46
CA GLY A 678 -3.34 5.96 -14.94
C GLY A 678 -3.70 5.29 -16.26
N PHE A 679 -4.39 6.01 -17.14
CA PHE A 679 -4.81 5.47 -18.43
C PHE A 679 -3.73 5.49 -19.48
N ASN A 680 -2.91 6.55 -19.47
CA ASN A 680 -1.89 6.73 -20.49
C ASN A 680 -0.74 5.75 -20.29
N GLN A 681 -0.40 5.38 -19.05
CA GLN A 681 0.77 4.55 -18.77
C GLN A 681 2.08 5.14 -19.30
N ILE A 682 2.18 6.48 -19.32
CA ILE A 682 3.44 7.17 -19.58
C ILE A 682 4.33 7.00 -18.34
N VAL A 683 5.60 6.65 -18.55
CA VAL A 683 6.58 6.43 -17.47
C VAL A 683 6.76 7.67 -16.59
N TRP A 684 6.96 7.44 -15.28
CA TRP A 684 7.06 8.51 -14.28
C TRP A 684 8.11 9.57 -14.62
N GLN A 685 9.27 9.14 -15.11
CA GLN A 685 10.39 10.04 -15.38
C GLN A 685 10.05 11.16 -16.38
N ARG A 686 9.12 10.90 -17.32
CA ARG A 686 8.62 11.87 -18.31
C ARG A 686 7.56 12.81 -17.76
N THR A 687 6.90 12.42 -16.67
CA THR A 687 5.81 13.21 -16.08
C THR A 687 6.28 14.00 -14.87
N TYR A 688 6.93 13.35 -13.91
CA TYR A 688 7.38 13.98 -12.65
C TYR A 688 8.89 13.84 -12.39
N GLY A 689 9.63 13.10 -13.21
CA GLY A 689 11.06 12.88 -12.98
C GLY A 689 11.98 13.69 -13.90
N PRO A 690 13.22 13.21 -14.10
CA PRO A 690 14.31 13.98 -14.71
C PRO A 690 14.26 14.03 -16.24
N GLU A 691 13.36 13.30 -16.92
CA GLU A 691 13.32 13.28 -18.39
C GLU A 691 12.50 14.46 -18.93
N HIS A 692 13.17 15.54 -19.33
CA HIS A 692 12.55 16.82 -19.72
C HIS A 692 11.96 16.87 -21.13
N ASP A 693 11.84 15.75 -21.80
CA ASP A 693 11.22 15.69 -23.13
C ASP A 693 9.69 15.84 -23.00
N CYS A 694 9.11 16.72 -23.80
CA CYS A 694 7.67 16.99 -23.89
C CYS A 694 7.01 17.70 -22.69
N ASP A 695 7.14 19.02 -22.64
CA ASP A 695 6.46 19.86 -21.63
C ASP A 695 4.93 19.72 -21.62
N SER A 696 4.29 19.30 -22.73
CA SER A 696 2.83 19.19 -22.82
C SER A 696 2.23 18.04 -22.01
N ILE A 697 3.06 17.17 -21.42
CA ILE A 697 2.64 16.08 -20.52
C ILE A 697 3.30 16.17 -19.13
N ARG A 698 4.23 17.10 -18.94
CA ARG A 698 4.97 17.22 -17.68
C ARG A 698 4.11 17.80 -16.56
N GLY A 699 4.27 17.18 -15.39
CA GLY A 699 3.77 17.66 -14.10
C GLY A 699 4.26 19.03 -13.75
N TYR A 700 5.56 19.24 -13.97
CA TYR A 700 6.29 20.44 -13.62
C TYR A 700 7.29 20.78 -14.73
N VAL A 701 7.39 22.08 -15.03
CA VAL A 701 8.26 22.61 -16.07
C VAL A 701 9.06 23.79 -15.53
N THR A 702 10.25 24.03 -16.08
CA THR A 702 11.09 25.15 -15.65
C THR A 702 10.80 26.39 -16.50
N ARG A 703 10.29 27.46 -15.89
CA ARG A 703 10.05 28.75 -16.54
C ARG A 703 10.84 29.84 -15.83
N GLY A 704 11.74 30.50 -16.55
CA GLY A 704 12.59 31.57 -15.98
C GLY A 704 13.54 31.09 -14.88
N GLY A 705 13.95 29.81 -14.91
CA GLY A 705 14.81 29.20 -13.89
C GLY A 705 14.09 28.73 -12.63
N VAL A 706 12.76 28.87 -12.57
CA VAL A 706 11.92 28.39 -11.46
C VAL A 706 11.03 27.28 -11.98
N GLU A 707 10.92 26.20 -11.20
CA GLU A 707 10.02 25.10 -11.51
C GLU A 707 8.58 25.47 -11.14
N VAL A 708 7.65 25.28 -12.07
CA VAL A 708 6.24 25.65 -11.90
C VAL A 708 5.32 24.47 -12.18
N SER A 709 4.17 24.44 -11.48
CA SER A 709 3.10 23.49 -11.76
C SER A 709 2.68 23.58 -13.22
N ASN A 710 2.40 22.44 -13.83
CA ASN A 710 1.96 22.36 -15.21
C ASN A 710 0.77 21.39 -15.35
N VAL A 711 0.95 20.21 -15.95
CA VAL A 711 -0.16 19.27 -16.21
C VAL A 711 -0.35 18.30 -15.03
N ASN A 712 -1.56 18.19 -14.50
CA ASN A 712 -1.79 17.30 -13.37
C ASN A 712 -2.22 15.89 -13.83
N GLN A 713 -1.25 14.98 -13.92
CA GLN A 713 -1.45 13.59 -14.35
C GLN A 713 -2.30 12.74 -13.39
N TYR A 714 -2.58 13.22 -12.18
CA TYR A 714 -3.49 12.54 -11.26
C TYR A 714 -4.95 12.91 -11.51
N TYR A 715 -5.26 13.94 -12.30
CA TYR A 715 -6.62 14.14 -12.80
C TYR A 715 -6.90 13.19 -13.96
N PRO A 716 -7.98 12.38 -13.89
CA PRO A 716 -8.30 11.46 -14.98
C PRO A 716 -8.46 12.15 -16.35
N ARG A 717 -8.98 13.38 -16.35
CA ARG A 717 -9.15 14.22 -17.56
C ARG A 717 -7.83 14.61 -18.19
N ASP A 718 -6.94 15.18 -17.39
CA ASP A 718 -5.64 15.66 -17.88
C ASP A 718 -4.77 14.46 -18.27
N ASN A 719 -4.82 13.34 -17.53
CA ASN A 719 -4.13 12.09 -17.91
C ASN A 719 -4.60 11.54 -19.27
N LEU A 720 -5.92 11.57 -19.55
CA LEU A 720 -6.48 11.20 -20.86
C LEU A 720 -5.99 12.13 -21.97
N PHE A 721 -5.96 13.44 -21.73
CA PHE A 721 -5.47 14.39 -22.75
C PHE A 721 -3.96 14.29 -22.95
N SER A 722 -3.21 14.02 -21.90
CA SER A 722 -1.78 13.72 -21.99
C SER A 722 -1.49 12.43 -22.73
N PHE A 723 -2.41 11.46 -22.73
CA PHE A 723 -2.30 10.31 -23.62
C PHE A 723 -2.30 10.74 -25.09
N VAL A 724 -3.25 11.59 -25.47
CA VAL A 724 -3.36 12.15 -26.83
C VAL A 724 -2.14 13.00 -27.17
N ALA A 725 -1.70 13.86 -26.25
CA ALA A 725 -0.49 14.66 -26.42
C ALA A 725 0.74 13.76 -26.62
N ALA A 726 0.90 12.73 -25.80
CA ALA A 726 2.04 11.81 -25.89
C ALA A 726 2.19 11.16 -27.27
N ILE A 727 1.08 10.82 -27.93
CA ILE A 727 1.08 10.15 -29.23
C ILE A 727 1.08 11.10 -30.43
N ALA A 728 0.69 12.37 -30.24
CA ALA A 728 0.43 13.32 -31.32
C ALA A 728 1.27 14.62 -31.29
N ASP A 729 1.97 14.92 -30.21
CA ASP A 729 2.82 16.12 -30.10
C ASP A 729 4.22 15.86 -30.67
N ASP A 730 4.73 16.75 -31.52
CA ASP A 730 6.11 16.69 -32.01
C ASP A 730 7.13 16.71 -30.87
N ALA A 731 6.86 17.46 -29.79
CA ALA A 731 7.78 17.56 -28.66
C ALA A 731 7.93 16.24 -27.88
N CYS A 732 7.03 15.28 -28.10
CA CYS A 732 7.00 13.98 -27.42
C CYS A 732 7.86 12.92 -28.13
N THR A 733 9.14 13.21 -28.33
CA THR A 733 10.14 12.43 -29.08
C THR A 733 9.96 10.91 -29.03
N TYR A 734 9.78 10.35 -27.84
CA TYR A 734 9.76 8.92 -27.60
C TYR A 734 8.40 8.23 -27.67
N THR A 735 7.30 8.99 -27.75
CA THR A 735 5.93 8.44 -27.73
C THR A 735 5.07 8.91 -28.90
N ARG A 736 5.54 9.88 -29.71
CA ARG A 736 4.84 10.59 -30.80
C ARG A 736 4.52 9.75 -32.05
N GLY A 737 4.08 8.51 -31.87
CA GLY A 737 3.87 7.55 -32.96
C GLY A 737 2.86 8.01 -34.02
N LEU A 738 1.75 8.67 -33.64
CA LEU A 738 0.78 9.19 -34.61
C LEU A 738 1.30 10.44 -35.33
N TYR A 739 2.03 11.30 -34.62
CA TYR A 739 2.70 12.44 -35.26
C TYR A 739 3.69 11.99 -36.34
N ASN A 740 4.52 10.99 -36.02
CA ASN A 740 5.48 10.43 -36.98
C ASN A 740 4.81 9.73 -38.17
N ALA A 741 3.65 9.09 -37.96
CA ALA A 741 2.92 8.41 -39.01
C ALA A 741 2.25 9.38 -40.01
N TYR A 742 1.71 10.50 -39.52
CA TYR A 742 0.77 11.31 -40.32
C TYR A 742 1.18 12.77 -40.54
N VAL A 743 2.12 13.32 -39.76
CA VAL A 743 2.49 14.75 -39.84
C VAL A 743 3.95 14.97 -40.20
N SER A 744 4.87 14.38 -39.43
CA SER A 744 6.30 14.68 -39.50
C SER A 744 6.87 14.57 -40.92
N ASP A 745 7.67 15.55 -41.36
CA ASP A 745 8.50 15.44 -42.58
C ASP A 745 9.50 14.25 -42.53
N SER A 746 9.70 13.69 -41.33
CA SER A 746 10.44 12.44 -41.06
C SER A 746 9.66 11.17 -41.45
N ASN A 747 8.48 11.30 -42.07
CA ASN A 747 7.56 10.21 -42.43
C ASN A 747 8.24 9.04 -43.15
N ARG A 748 9.37 9.27 -43.83
CA ARG A 748 10.17 8.23 -44.51
C ARG A 748 10.54 7.01 -43.65
N PHE A 749 10.57 7.15 -42.32
CA PHE A 749 10.89 6.05 -41.41
C PHE A 749 9.65 5.26 -40.95
N TYR A 750 8.46 5.83 -41.12
CA TYR A 750 7.17 5.19 -40.81
C TYR A 750 6.47 4.66 -42.07
N GLN A 751 6.62 5.36 -43.20
CA GLN A 751 6.34 4.84 -44.54
C GLN A 751 7.57 4.11 -45.07
N THR A 752 7.99 3.05 -44.39
CA THR A 752 9.13 2.24 -44.84
C THR A 752 8.73 1.48 -46.10
N ALA A 753 9.60 1.46 -47.10
CA ALA A 753 9.39 0.68 -48.31
C ALA A 753 9.18 -0.81 -47.98
N ILE A 754 8.15 -1.40 -48.57
CA ILE A 754 7.91 -2.84 -48.54
C ILE A 754 8.63 -3.41 -49.75
N THR A 755 9.59 -4.31 -49.56
CA THR A 755 10.32 -4.90 -50.70
C THR A 755 9.40 -5.85 -51.46
N ALA A 756 9.59 -6.02 -52.78
CA ALA A 756 8.72 -6.88 -53.60
C ALA A 756 8.53 -8.31 -53.01
N PRO A 757 9.56 -8.99 -52.46
CA PRO A 757 9.39 -10.31 -51.82
C PRO A 757 8.54 -10.30 -50.53
N GLN A 758 8.33 -9.13 -49.93
CA GLN A 758 7.55 -8.95 -48.71
C GLN A 758 6.13 -8.43 -48.99
N ARG A 759 5.78 -8.17 -50.26
CA ARG A 759 4.46 -7.65 -50.63
C ARG A 759 3.49 -8.82 -50.83
N PRO A 760 2.36 -8.84 -50.11
CA PRO A 760 1.28 -9.73 -50.48
C PRO A 760 0.70 -9.33 -51.83
N PHE A 761 0.01 -10.26 -52.48
CA PHE A 761 -0.65 -10.05 -53.77
C PHE A 761 -2.02 -9.41 -53.60
N LYS A 762 -2.80 -9.94 -52.65
CA LYS A 762 -4.13 -9.45 -52.30
C LYS A 762 -4.31 -9.48 -50.78
N TYR A 763 -5.34 -8.78 -50.31
CA TYR A 763 -5.75 -8.82 -48.91
C TYR A 763 -7.28 -8.76 -48.79
N CYS A 764 -7.79 -9.17 -47.63
CA CYS A 764 -9.18 -8.97 -47.24
C CYS A 764 -9.29 -8.78 -45.73
N TYR A 765 -10.39 -8.14 -45.30
CA TYR A 765 -10.68 -7.90 -43.88
C TYR A 765 -11.68 -8.93 -43.35
N GLU A 766 -11.36 -9.52 -42.20
CA GLU A 766 -12.18 -10.55 -41.59
C GLU A 766 -13.38 -9.97 -40.82
N THR A 767 -14.53 -10.64 -40.92
CA THR A 767 -15.73 -10.31 -40.14
C THR A 767 -15.56 -10.73 -38.67
N ARG A 768 -16.40 -10.26 -37.75
CA ARG A 768 -16.24 -10.60 -36.31
C ARG A 768 -16.44 -12.10 -36.02
N ASN A 769 -17.25 -12.77 -36.84
CA ASN A 769 -17.46 -14.21 -36.74
C ASN A 769 -16.47 -14.95 -37.66
N HIS A 770 -15.42 -15.49 -37.04
CA HIS A 770 -14.29 -16.17 -37.70
C HIS A 770 -14.57 -17.62 -38.09
N ALA A 771 -15.83 -17.98 -38.37
CA ALA A 771 -16.13 -19.34 -38.79
C ALA A 771 -15.49 -19.62 -40.17
N ALA A 772 -15.04 -20.86 -40.39
CA ALA A 772 -14.38 -21.24 -41.65
C ALA A 772 -15.23 -20.95 -42.90
N THR A 773 -16.55 -20.84 -42.77
CA THR A 773 -17.50 -20.49 -43.84
C THR A 773 -17.73 -18.99 -44.03
N SER A 774 -17.34 -18.15 -43.06
CA SER A 774 -17.46 -16.69 -43.11
C SER A 774 -16.12 -15.96 -43.27
N SER A 775 -15.00 -16.69 -43.31
CA SER A 775 -13.68 -16.09 -43.59
C SER A 775 -13.62 -15.49 -45.00
N CYS A 776 -13.09 -14.26 -45.08
CA CYS A 776 -12.92 -13.55 -46.34
C CYS A 776 -11.96 -14.27 -47.30
N ALA A 777 -11.07 -15.12 -46.78
CA ALA A 777 -10.16 -15.96 -47.56
C ALA A 777 -10.87 -16.94 -48.51
N ARG A 778 -12.15 -17.27 -48.28
CA ARG A 778 -12.94 -18.13 -49.18
C ARG A 778 -13.90 -17.37 -50.10
N ASN A 779 -14.03 -16.06 -49.92
CA ASN A 779 -14.93 -15.23 -50.71
C ASN A 779 -14.12 -14.22 -51.54
N HIS A 780 -13.73 -14.63 -52.75
CA HIS A 780 -12.83 -13.85 -53.62
C HIS A 780 -13.41 -12.49 -54.01
N THR A 781 -14.73 -12.30 -53.92
CA THR A 781 -15.37 -10.99 -54.19
C THR A 781 -14.99 -9.91 -53.17
N THR A 782 -14.46 -10.30 -52.01
CA THR A 782 -14.02 -9.40 -50.94
C THR A 782 -12.52 -9.07 -51.03
N TRP A 783 -11.80 -9.71 -51.94
CA TRP A 783 -10.36 -9.52 -52.08
C TRP A 783 -10.04 -8.22 -52.77
N ARG A 784 -8.93 -7.62 -52.35
CA ARG A 784 -8.42 -6.36 -52.88
C ARG A 784 -6.98 -6.52 -53.29
N ALA A 785 -6.62 -5.93 -54.41
CA ALA A 785 -5.23 -5.88 -54.83
C ALA A 785 -4.41 -5.11 -53.79
N PHE A 786 -3.25 -5.67 -53.42
CA PHE A 786 -2.28 -4.97 -52.60
C PHE A 786 -1.34 -4.21 -53.53
N ILE A 787 -1.50 -2.89 -53.60
CA ILE A 787 -0.76 -2.03 -54.53
C ILE A 787 0.25 -1.11 -53.82
N ASP A 788 0.24 -1.09 -52.49
CA ASP A 788 1.10 -0.24 -51.70
C ASP A 788 2.56 -0.72 -51.76
N ASP A 789 3.48 0.20 -51.99
CA ASP A 789 4.92 -0.04 -51.95
C ASP A 789 5.58 0.44 -50.65
N HIS A 790 4.80 1.04 -49.75
CA HIS A 790 5.18 1.52 -48.41
C HIS A 790 4.05 1.21 -47.41
N ASP A 791 4.36 1.26 -46.12
CA ASP A 791 3.31 1.13 -45.09
C ASP A 791 2.28 2.26 -45.21
N SER A 792 1.01 1.91 -45.47
CA SER A 792 -0.10 2.84 -45.62
C SER A 792 -1.36 2.36 -44.87
N GLY A 793 -2.40 3.20 -44.83
CA GLY A 793 -3.72 2.83 -44.29
C GLY A 793 -3.67 2.22 -42.88
N LEU A 794 -4.27 1.03 -42.72
CA LEU A 794 -4.32 0.30 -41.44
C LEU A 794 -2.94 -0.13 -40.94
N ASN A 795 -2.01 -0.45 -41.85
CA ASN A 795 -0.66 -0.89 -41.48
C ASN A 795 0.14 0.27 -40.87
N LEU A 796 -0.02 1.47 -41.43
CA LEU A 796 0.59 2.69 -40.90
C LEU A 796 0.01 3.07 -39.52
N LEU A 797 -1.31 2.94 -39.33
CA LEU A 797 -1.94 3.12 -38.02
C LEU A 797 -1.36 2.15 -36.98
N GLY A 798 -1.26 0.86 -37.34
CA GLY A 798 -0.67 -0.17 -36.48
C GLY A 798 0.76 0.19 -36.06
N LYS A 799 1.59 0.68 -36.98
CA LYS A 799 2.95 1.16 -36.66
C LYS A 799 2.95 2.35 -35.72
N GLY A 800 2.08 3.34 -35.94
CA GLY A 800 1.92 4.49 -35.04
C GLY A 800 1.56 4.08 -33.61
N ILE A 801 0.73 3.06 -33.46
CA ILE A 801 0.34 2.49 -32.15
C ILE A 801 1.49 1.70 -31.51
N ILE A 802 2.19 0.87 -32.28
CA ILE A 802 3.34 0.07 -31.82
C ILE A 802 4.46 0.95 -31.27
N ALA A 803 4.68 2.11 -31.89
CA ALA A 803 5.72 3.06 -31.50
C ALA A 803 5.63 3.50 -30.04
N TYR A 804 4.41 3.60 -29.52
CA TYR A 804 4.16 3.94 -28.12
C TYR A 804 4.72 2.89 -27.16
N ASN A 805 4.40 1.62 -27.39
CA ASN A 805 4.90 0.49 -26.59
C ASN A 805 6.43 0.31 -26.73
N HIS A 806 6.99 0.66 -27.90
CA HIS A 806 8.44 0.61 -28.11
C HIS A 806 9.19 1.64 -27.26
N GLY A 807 8.52 2.72 -26.85
CA GLY A 807 9.06 3.70 -25.90
C GLY A 807 10.20 4.57 -26.43
N THR A 808 10.59 4.43 -27.70
CA THR A 808 11.58 5.29 -28.38
C THR A 808 10.99 6.14 -29.49
N GLY A 809 9.73 5.91 -29.91
CA GLY A 809 9.10 6.59 -31.03
C GLY A 809 9.76 6.34 -32.39
N ASP A 810 10.87 5.61 -32.44
CA ASP A 810 11.65 5.33 -33.64
C ASP A 810 11.52 3.85 -34.03
N LEU A 811 10.89 3.61 -35.18
CA LEU A 811 10.73 2.30 -35.82
C LEU A 811 11.49 2.24 -37.17
N ALA A 812 12.52 3.08 -37.35
CA ALA A 812 13.20 3.29 -38.63
C ALA A 812 13.68 1.98 -39.29
N GLY A 813 13.41 1.89 -40.60
CA GLY A 813 13.95 0.84 -41.47
C GLY A 813 13.19 -0.49 -41.43
N LEU A 814 12.09 -0.58 -40.68
CA LEU A 814 11.24 -1.77 -40.64
C LEU A 814 9.85 -1.44 -41.23
N ASN A 815 9.37 -2.29 -42.14
CA ASN A 815 7.99 -2.25 -42.65
C ASN A 815 7.11 -3.28 -41.92
N TYR A 816 5.78 -3.16 -42.03
CA TYR A 816 4.79 -4.02 -41.36
C TYR A 816 5.03 -5.53 -41.58
N PHE A 817 5.50 -5.89 -42.78
CA PHE A 817 5.79 -7.26 -43.21
C PHE A 817 7.24 -7.68 -42.93
N SER A 818 8.05 -6.86 -42.27
CA SER A 818 9.45 -7.21 -42.01
C SER A 818 9.59 -8.38 -41.05
N THR A 819 10.79 -8.96 -41.02
CA THR A 819 11.13 -10.12 -40.16
C THR A 819 11.11 -9.82 -38.66
N ARG A 820 11.00 -8.55 -38.25
CA ARG A 820 10.80 -8.16 -36.84
C ARG A 820 9.32 -7.96 -36.47
N TYR A 821 8.42 -7.97 -37.44
CA TYR A 821 6.96 -7.86 -37.28
C TYR A 821 6.29 -9.12 -37.86
N MET A 822 5.33 -8.98 -38.78
CA MET A 822 4.37 -10.05 -39.09
C MET A 822 4.99 -11.36 -39.62
N LEU A 823 6.03 -11.30 -40.46
CA LEU A 823 6.48 -12.49 -41.22
C LEU A 823 7.41 -13.44 -40.45
N LYS A 824 8.05 -13.04 -39.35
CA LYS A 824 8.98 -13.92 -38.61
C LYS A 824 8.96 -13.75 -37.08
N SER A 825 8.17 -12.83 -36.54
CA SER A 825 7.98 -12.76 -35.09
C SER A 825 7.34 -14.06 -34.59
N ASP A 826 7.84 -14.58 -33.46
CA ASP A 826 7.32 -15.81 -32.88
C ASP A 826 5.98 -15.50 -32.20
N PRO A 827 4.86 -16.08 -32.67
CA PRO A 827 3.56 -15.84 -32.06
C PRO A 827 3.43 -16.45 -30.66
N ALA A 828 4.36 -17.33 -30.24
CA ALA A 828 4.29 -18.00 -28.93
C ALA A 828 5.61 -18.00 -28.13
N SER A 829 6.51 -17.03 -28.33
CA SER A 829 7.59 -16.81 -27.37
C SER A 829 6.98 -16.47 -26.00
N THR A 830 6.88 -17.45 -25.11
CA THR A 830 6.43 -17.29 -23.72
C THR A 830 7.36 -16.41 -22.89
N SER A 831 8.44 -15.88 -23.48
CA SER A 831 9.50 -15.15 -22.78
C SER A 831 9.49 -13.63 -23.02
N THR A 832 8.88 -13.13 -24.11
CA THR A 832 8.78 -11.69 -24.42
C THR A 832 7.65 -11.44 -25.44
N SER A 833 6.66 -10.60 -25.08
CA SER A 833 5.65 -10.11 -26.04
C SER A 833 6.35 -9.30 -27.13
N THR A 834 6.13 -9.65 -28.40
CA THR A 834 6.72 -8.90 -29.51
C THR A 834 5.98 -7.57 -29.72
N ASN A 835 6.61 -6.60 -30.38
CA ASN A 835 5.95 -5.34 -30.73
C ASN A 835 4.65 -5.55 -31.54
N PHE A 836 4.58 -6.62 -32.33
CA PHE A 836 3.40 -6.95 -33.14
C PHE A 836 2.25 -7.52 -32.30
N ASP A 837 2.57 -8.33 -31.27
CA ASP A 837 1.59 -8.84 -30.28
C ASP A 837 0.79 -7.70 -29.64
N TYR A 838 1.46 -6.58 -29.35
CA TYR A 838 0.83 -5.39 -28.78
C TYR A 838 -0.28 -4.82 -29.69
N TRP A 839 -0.01 -4.69 -30.99
CA TRP A 839 -1.01 -4.24 -31.96
C TRP A 839 -2.17 -5.23 -32.06
N MET A 840 -1.88 -6.54 -32.09
CA MET A 840 -2.91 -7.59 -32.13
C MET A 840 -3.83 -7.54 -30.91
N LYS A 841 -3.30 -7.33 -29.70
CA LYS A 841 -4.09 -7.17 -28.48
C LYS A 841 -5.03 -5.97 -28.51
N ILE A 842 -4.64 -4.88 -29.16
CA ILE A 842 -5.52 -3.71 -29.33
C ILE A 842 -6.68 -4.06 -30.28
N LYS A 843 -6.40 -4.75 -31.40
CA LYS A 843 -7.46 -5.23 -32.31
C LYS A 843 -8.41 -6.18 -31.60
N GLU A 844 -7.89 -7.15 -30.86
CA GLU A 844 -8.68 -8.08 -30.05
C GLU A 844 -9.62 -7.35 -29.08
N LYS A 845 -9.11 -6.33 -28.37
CA LYS A 845 -9.92 -5.53 -27.45
C LYS A 845 -11.03 -4.78 -28.15
N THR A 846 -10.80 -4.23 -29.34
CA THR A 846 -11.90 -3.59 -30.09
C THR A 846 -13.01 -4.58 -30.45
N GLN A 847 -12.69 -5.86 -30.62
CA GLN A 847 -13.64 -6.93 -30.95
C GLN A 847 -14.39 -7.47 -29.71
N THR A 848 -13.74 -7.45 -28.54
CA THR A 848 -14.24 -8.11 -27.32
C THR A 848 -14.85 -7.16 -26.29
N MET A 849 -14.47 -5.88 -26.31
CA MET A 849 -15.00 -4.88 -25.38
C MET A 849 -16.48 -4.57 -25.66
N THR A 850 -17.23 -4.35 -24.58
CA THR A 850 -18.63 -3.90 -24.65
C THR A 850 -18.70 -2.39 -24.89
N GLY A 851 -19.78 -1.92 -25.53
CA GLY A 851 -19.99 -0.48 -25.78
C GLY A 851 -19.13 0.12 -26.91
N MET A 852 -18.55 -0.72 -27.76
CA MET A 852 -17.81 -0.35 -28.96
C MET A 852 -18.78 -0.16 -30.15
N SER A 853 -18.57 0.86 -30.98
CA SER A 853 -19.43 1.15 -32.14
C SER A 853 -19.02 0.35 -33.39
N GLY A 854 -17.75 -0.07 -33.45
CA GLY A 854 -17.21 -1.00 -34.43
C GLY A 854 -15.92 -1.63 -33.91
N TYR A 855 -15.09 -2.17 -34.81
CA TYR A 855 -13.86 -2.85 -34.41
C TYR A 855 -12.79 -2.77 -35.51
N LEU A 856 -11.54 -3.04 -35.12
CA LEU A 856 -10.42 -3.20 -36.05
C LEU A 856 -10.42 -4.66 -36.54
N PRO A 857 -10.81 -4.96 -37.80
CA PRO A 857 -10.86 -6.32 -38.32
C PRO A 857 -9.47 -6.88 -38.52
N TYR A 858 -9.29 -8.19 -38.30
CA TYR A 858 -8.07 -8.87 -38.70
C TYR A 858 -7.91 -8.85 -40.22
N VAL A 859 -6.67 -8.84 -40.69
CA VAL A 859 -6.34 -8.84 -42.13
C VAL A 859 -5.80 -10.19 -42.53
N THR A 860 -6.44 -10.79 -43.53
CA THR A 860 -5.92 -11.96 -44.23
C THR A 860 -5.17 -11.49 -45.46
N TYR A 861 -3.91 -11.89 -45.58
CA TYR A 861 -3.07 -11.60 -46.75
C TYR A 861 -2.93 -12.85 -47.62
N ILE A 862 -3.03 -12.64 -48.93
CA ILE A 862 -2.86 -13.66 -49.96
C ILE A 862 -1.50 -13.44 -50.63
N TRP A 863 -0.69 -14.50 -50.64
CA TRP A 863 0.69 -14.49 -51.09
C TRP A 863 0.84 -15.35 -52.33
N VAL A 864 1.65 -14.92 -53.29
CA VAL A 864 2.07 -15.79 -54.39
C VAL A 864 3.13 -16.75 -53.88
N GLY A 865 2.99 -18.03 -54.17
CA GLY A 865 4.00 -19.04 -53.89
C GLY A 865 5.22 -18.90 -54.78
N GLU A 866 5.05 -19.25 -56.06
CA GLU A 866 6.00 -18.98 -57.15
C GLU A 866 5.21 -18.61 -58.43
N ARG A 867 5.79 -17.76 -59.30
CA ARG A 867 5.30 -17.59 -60.68
C ARG A 867 5.91 -18.70 -61.53
N GLY A 868 5.14 -19.24 -62.47
CA GLY A 868 5.44 -20.31 -63.45
C GLY A 868 6.78 -21.01 -63.36
N LEU A 869 6.77 -22.33 -63.19
CA LEU A 869 7.97 -23.18 -63.26
C LEU A 869 8.74 -22.94 -64.56
N ASP A 870 10.07 -22.85 -64.45
CA ASP A 870 11.03 -22.99 -65.56
C ASP A 870 10.95 -24.44 -66.07
N ILE A 871 10.12 -24.67 -67.10
CA ILE A 871 9.81 -26.02 -67.57
C ILE A 871 10.97 -26.57 -68.42
N ASN A 872 11.78 -25.69 -69.02
CA ASN A 872 12.86 -26.07 -69.92
C ASN A 872 14.24 -26.19 -69.20
N GLY A 873 14.36 -25.71 -67.97
CA GLY A 873 15.54 -25.77 -67.12
C GLY A 873 16.64 -24.78 -67.50
N ASP A 874 16.30 -23.67 -68.16
CA ASP A 874 17.26 -22.66 -68.64
C ASP A 874 17.59 -21.55 -67.62
N GLY A 875 16.86 -21.51 -66.51
CA GLY A 875 17.03 -20.55 -65.41
C GLY A 875 16.30 -19.22 -65.61
N ASP A 876 15.45 -19.07 -66.63
CA ASP A 876 14.54 -17.94 -66.84
C ASP A 876 13.10 -18.32 -66.43
N THR A 877 12.34 -17.33 -65.96
CA THR A 877 10.92 -17.47 -65.56
C THR A 877 10.08 -16.26 -66.02
N GLU A 878 10.70 -15.29 -66.73
CA GLU A 878 10.04 -14.14 -67.33
C GLU A 878 9.95 -14.31 -68.85
N ASP A 879 8.75 -14.64 -69.35
CA ASP A 879 8.45 -14.64 -70.79
C ASP A 879 8.65 -13.24 -71.40
N THR A 880 9.88 -12.97 -71.88
CA THR A 880 10.21 -11.77 -72.62
C THR A 880 11.09 -12.07 -73.84
N LEU A 881 10.53 -12.78 -74.83
CA LEU A 881 10.94 -12.66 -76.25
C LEU A 881 12.44 -12.83 -76.55
N ALA A 882 13.19 -13.57 -75.73
CA ALA A 882 14.64 -13.72 -75.85
C ALA A 882 15.11 -15.14 -76.23
N ASP A 883 14.21 -16.02 -76.64
CA ASP A 883 14.61 -17.31 -77.24
C ASP A 883 15.27 -17.06 -78.60
N ASP A 884 16.58 -17.33 -78.69
CA ASP A 884 17.31 -17.28 -79.97
C ASP A 884 16.75 -18.37 -80.90
N PRO A 885 16.12 -18.02 -82.04
CA PRO A 885 15.49 -18.99 -82.94
C PRO A 885 16.50 -19.88 -83.67
N ARG A 886 17.80 -19.86 -83.29
CA ARG A 886 18.88 -20.60 -83.94
C ARG A 886 19.37 -21.82 -83.15
N THR A 887 18.90 -22.04 -81.92
CA THR A 887 19.37 -23.17 -81.08
C THR A 887 18.31 -24.20 -80.71
N GLU A 888 17.03 -23.93 -80.95
CA GLU A 888 15.92 -24.79 -80.51
C GLU A 888 15.14 -25.34 -81.72
N ALA A 889 14.78 -26.62 -81.69
CA ALA A 889 14.02 -27.26 -82.77
C ALA A 889 12.60 -26.68 -82.83
N GLU A 890 12.07 -26.47 -84.05
CA GLU A 890 10.69 -26.02 -84.28
C GLU A 890 9.68 -26.97 -83.60
N GLY A 891 9.23 -26.61 -82.39
CA GLY A 891 8.24 -27.37 -81.63
C GLY A 891 8.19 -27.10 -80.12
N ASP A 892 9.27 -26.63 -79.49
CA ASP A 892 9.43 -26.62 -78.02
C ASP A 892 9.31 -25.24 -77.35
N ALA A 893 8.78 -24.22 -78.04
CA ALA A 893 8.42 -22.95 -77.39
C ALA A 893 7.19 -23.16 -76.48
N VAL A 894 7.43 -23.57 -75.23
CA VAL A 894 6.40 -23.63 -74.20
C VAL A 894 6.21 -22.20 -73.69
N ASN A 895 5.01 -21.65 -73.88
CA ASN A 895 4.68 -20.36 -73.28
C ASN A 895 4.54 -20.57 -71.76
N GLU A 896 5.57 -20.19 -71.01
CA GLU A 896 5.63 -20.33 -69.55
C GLU A 896 4.62 -19.44 -68.80
N ALA A 897 3.94 -18.53 -69.52
CA ALA A 897 2.87 -17.69 -68.97
C ALA A 897 1.53 -18.43 -68.77
N GLN A 898 1.45 -19.75 -69.01
CA GLN A 898 0.20 -20.51 -68.94
C GLN A 898 -0.04 -21.32 -67.64
N GLU A 899 0.93 -21.44 -66.73
CA GLU A 899 0.63 -22.03 -65.42
C GLU A 899 0.02 -20.98 -64.47
N PRO A 900 -1.17 -21.24 -63.89
CA PRO A 900 -1.74 -20.32 -62.92
C PRO A 900 -0.81 -20.27 -61.71
N ALA A 901 -0.31 -19.07 -61.40
CA ALA A 901 0.39 -18.83 -60.13
C ALA A 901 -0.47 -19.41 -59.00
N TRP A 902 0.15 -20.16 -58.08
CA TRP A 902 -0.55 -20.65 -56.90
C TRP A 902 -0.39 -19.66 -55.75
N CYS A 903 -1.45 -19.51 -54.96
CA CYS A 903 -1.46 -18.62 -53.81
C CYS A 903 -1.60 -19.41 -52.50
N PHE A 904 -1.22 -18.78 -51.40
CA PHE A 904 -1.51 -19.27 -50.06
C PHE A 904 -1.92 -18.10 -49.15
N LYS A 905 -2.67 -18.40 -48.09
CA LYS A 905 -3.05 -17.38 -47.08
C LYS A 905 -2.11 -17.41 -45.90
N TYR A 906 -1.75 -16.23 -45.44
CA TYR A 906 -1.13 -16.02 -44.14
C TYR A 906 -1.33 -14.57 -43.72
N GLY A 907 -2.12 -14.35 -42.67
CA GLY A 907 -2.36 -13.02 -42.13
C GLY A 907 -2.31 -12.98 -40.62
N GLU A 908 -3.00 -11.99 -40.07
CA GLU A 908 -2.99 -11.71 -38.63
C GLU A 908 -3.68 -12.81 -37.81
N GLU A 909 -4.68 -13.50 -38.38
CA GLU A 909 -5.32 -14.65 -37.71
C GLU A 909 -4.39 -15.84 -37.60
N GLU A 910 -3.72 -16.21 -38.70
CA GLU A 910 -2.72 -17.27 -38.71
C GLU A 910 -1.54 -16.92 -37.80
N TRP A 911 -1.24 -15.63 -37.64
CA TRP A 911 -0.23 -15.15 -36.71
C TRP A 911 -0.67 -15.34 -35.26
N ILE A 912 -1.86 -14.87 -34.85
CA ILE A 912 -2.32 -14.97 -33.45
C ILE A 912 -2.58 -16.42 -33.04
N SER A 913 -3.18 -17.21 -33.93
CA SER A 913 -3.57 -18.59 -33.64
C SER A 913 -3.17 -19.51 -34.80
N PRO A 914 -1.90 -19.93 -34.88
CA PRO A 914 -1.42 -20.80 -35.93
C PRO A 914 -2.21 -22.11 -36.00
N GLY A 915 -2.68 -22.47 -37.20
CA GLY A 915 -3.53 -23.66 -37.41
C GLY A 915 -2.80 -25.00 -37.33
N PHE A 916 -1.48 -25.01 -37.13
CA PHE A 916 -0.65 -26.21 -36.99
C PHE A 916 0.69 -25.89 -36.32
N THR A 917 1.45 -26.94 -35.96
CA THR A 917 2.79 -26.83 -35.37
C THR A 917 3.83 -27.59 -36.19
N VAL A 918 5.04 -27.07 -36.23
CA VAL A 918 6.19 -27.65 -36.93
C VAL A 918 7.29 -28.05 -35.93
N PRO A 919 8.19 -29.00 -36.25
CA PRO A 919 9.34 -29.30 -35.40
C PRO A 919 10.21 -28.04 -35.22
N ASP A 920 10.70 -27.80 -34.01
CA ASP A 920 11.64 -26.70 -33.75
C ASP A 920 12.96 -26.98 -34.50
N PRO A 921 13.47 -26.04 -35.33
CA PRO A 921 14.74 -26.21 -36.02
C PRO A 921 15.93 -26.45 -35.09
N LEU A 922 15.84 -26.02 -33.83
CA LEU A 922 16.90 -26.19 -32.81
C LEU A 922 16.72 -27.44 -31.94
N ASP A 923 15.48 -27.93 -31.80
CA ASP A 923 15.17 -29.19 -31.11
C ASP A 923 14.00 -29.89 -31.82
N PRO A 924 14.27 -30.81 -32.77
CA PRO A 924 13.23 -31.48 -33.53
C PRO A 924 12.20 -32.27 -32.70
N ASN A 925 12.47 -32.52 -31.40
CA ASN A 925 11.51 -33.14 -30.50
C ASN A 925 10.50 -32.14 -29.90
N ASN A 926 10.83 -30.86 -29.93
CA ASN A 926 9.94 -29.77 -29.56
C ASN A 926 9.10 -29.35 -30.78
N ARG A 927 7.85 -28.94 -30.55
CA ARG A 927 6.99 -28.41 -31.61
C ARG A 927 6.70 -26.95 -31.33
N VAL A 928 6.91 -26.11 -32.34
CA VAL A 928 6.65 -24.68 -32.29
C VAL A 928 5.47 -24.32 -33.20
N PRO A 929 4.74 -23.23 -32.92
CA PRO A 929 3.68 -22.79 -33.81
C PRO A 929 4.21 -22.47 -35.21
N ALA A 930 3.43 -22.83 -36.23
CA ALA A 930 3.77 -22.55 -37.62
C ALA A 930 3.87 -21.03 -37.89
N ARG A 931 4.84 -20.64 -38.70
CA ARG A 931 5.12 -19.26 -39.14
C ARG A 931 4.91 -19.13 -40.64
N PHE A 932 5.04 -17.91 -41.16
CA PHE A 932 4.85 -17.60 -42.59
C PHE A 932 5.46 -18.64 -43.55
N ASN A 933 6.75 -18.95 -43.41
CA ASN A 933 7.43 -19.90 -44.28
C ASN A 933 6.80 -21.31 -44.19
N ASP A 934 6.32 -21.74 -43.02
CA ASP A 934 5.69 -23.05 -42.87
C ASP A 934 4.35 -23.13 -43.61
N TYR A 935 3.61 -22.02 -43.69
CA TYR A 935 2.37 -21.96 -44.48
C TYR A 935 2.67 -22.00 -45.98
N ARG A 936 3.71 -21.28 -46.42
CA ARG A 936 4.20 -21.34 -47.81
C ARG A 936 4.63 -22.77 -48.16
N ASP A 937 5.53 -23.34 -47.36
CA ASP A 937 6.11 -24.66 -47.61
C ASP A 937 5.01 -25.75 -47.56
N ARG A 938 3.99 -25.59 -46.70
CA ARG A 938 2.83 -26.50 -46.66
C ARG A 938 1.99 -26.43 -47.93
N ALA A 939 1.76 -25.24 -48.48
CA ALA A 939 1.01 -25.06 -49.73
C ALA A 939 1.82 -25.48 -50.97
N GLU A 940 3.14 -25.30 -50.92
CA GLU A 940 4.07 -25.80 -51.94
C GLU A 940 4.01 -27.33 -52.03
N ASN A 941 4.09 -28.00 -50.87
CA ASN A 941 4.14 -29.47 -50.78
C ASN A 941 2.76 -30.16 -50.82
N ASN A 942 1.65 -29.42 -50.70
CA ASN A 942 0.31 -30.00 -50.75
C ASN A 942 -0.73 -29.01 -51.31
N GLU A 943 -1.32 -29.40 -52.44
CA GLU A 943 -2.30 -28.61 -53.20
C GLU A 943 -3.58 -28.28 -52.43
N ASP A 944 -3.96 -29.09 -51.43
CA ASP A 944 -5.13 -28.83 -50.57
C ASP A 944 -5.00 -27.53 -49.75
N PHE A 945 -3.77 -27.02 -49.60
CA PHE A 945 -3.49 -25.76 -48.90
C PHE A 945 -3.19 -24.60 -49.85
N ARG A 946 -3.20 -24.84 -51.16
CA ARG A 946 -3.15 -23.77 -52.17
C ARG A 946 -4.53 -23.11 -52.25
N ILE A 947 -4.53 -21.82 -52.55
CA ILE A 947 -5.71 -21.02 -52.83
C ILE A 947 -5.56 -20.52 -54.27
N ASP A 948 -6.66 -20.50 -55.01
CA ASP A 948 -6.69 -19.90 -56.34
C ASP A 948 -6.39 -18.40 -56.23
N CYS A 949 -5.42 -17.92 -57.02
CA CYS A 949 -5.03 -16.52 -57.02
C CYS A 949 -6.09 -15.60 -57.65
N ASN A 950 -7.09 -16.13 -58.37
CA ASN A 950 -8.05 -15.34 -59.15
C ASN A 950 -9.28 -14.88 -58.38
#